data_AF-A0A9P8QDL2-F1
#
_entry.id   AF-A0A9P8QDL2-F1
#
_cell.length_a   1.000
_cell.length_b   1.000
_cell.length_c   1.000
_cell.angle_alpha   90.00
_cell.angle_beta   90.00
_cell.angle_gamma   90.00
#
_symmetry.space_group_name_H-M   'P 1'
#
loop_
_entity.id
_entity.type
_entity.pdbx_description
1 polymer ?
#
loop_
_entity_poly.entity_id
_entity_poly.type
_entity_poly.pdbx_seq_one_letter_code
_entity_poly.pdbx_strand_id
1 'polypeptide(L)'
;MPLFQPKHQKLILQCYPAGRGSDKKPNSSELSYLLYYVSTRRVKLEKVGKFLVKKNQADVSRNRTGNIQVTLEILNALIKKCPDDLNVFANDINEILLSVLPTMDLSLCQHAINVFHTLCVYLQGDFTSDVTFTNNFNKLTNSFINFGFNVPKSNGNEWIGIALGASQSIASGRNLIKLRGSSAIDRIIPLSLSHLDFEKMQSKALKKLNSHANESIAETSGKLNSVNEDASSSLVDVDLHTLATVCLKAFYATDNTSQISFVTKILIDYCASVNVSEKNINLLVNAITSWVPVQLRFLILSILMSKLDKDGPEQTQLIYLVAMASLLSSPVNLVGLSILDNIRLILIMQSHLVLSSGSPKLIQGYTNVIRALTTHIYYQDQTLDIVNELLVAARDILKPDNSNYSNPNKFQLLNILLENTKDVMVNSNANSALQTSRIPLEIFSETFELLGFFDPSKVPESAQIQLKYIDLLVTELKIEYSKLTDFRSANHDNLVTDSHNSVVNLFYEQLEKVASLTIEYLNINLSALLQLLEVFIHTFGANSTINCIPFFLQWQLSDITTATPSSIILDNFAYIIAYYNAESIQSKELTHQILSKIQYRKNNNLWLLPLNTPSEEVEASDTLELSKADIEQSSLLVPFMVDYNDTIFHSHYKYPSNSLNGYSSQEQGHYNEADITEDFDQSYQETDHIANGTTTTMNGNGNTNGHFENSQHISLAMLIQNSENHSIRSVPLSARGLLNNSLNQPKVKELRKAISGFSLKQPRFNNVDDSSVSKQRTDVTALLSELELSDDLGGKGNLTFN
;
A
#
# COMPACT_ATOMS: atom_id res chain seq x y z
N MET A 1 -40.55 -62.32 8.70
CA MET A 1 -40.00 -61.61 7.51
C MET A 1 -41.17 -61.09 6.70
N PRO A 2 -41.16 -59.85 6.19
CA PRO A 2 -42.25 -59.38 5.34
C PRO A 2 -42.25 -60.17 4.02
N LEU A 3 -43.43 -60.61 3.57
CA LEU A 3 -43.59 -61.45 2.36
C LEU A 3 -43.15 -60.75 1.07
N PHE A 4 -43.13 -59.42 1.04
CA PHE A 4 -42.70 -58.62 -0.11
C PHE A 4 -41.66 -57.59 0.30
N GLN A 5 -40.41 -57.78 -0.15
CA GLN A 5 -39.35 -56.77 0.00
C GLN A 5 -39.18 -56.01 -1.32
N PRO A 6 -39.28 -54.67 -1.30
CA PRO A 6 -38.96 -53.84 -2.45
C PRO A 6 -37.52 -54.09 -2.94
N LYS A 7 -37.32 -54.04 -4.26
CA LYS A 7 -36.02 -54.33 -4.90
C LYS A 7 -34.85 -53.54 -4.28
N HIS A 8 -35.02 -52.23 -4.05
CA HIS A 8 -33.97 -51.39 -3.46
C HIS A 8 -33.53 -51.87 -2.06
N GLN A 9 -34.46 -52.36 -1.22
CA GLN A 9 -34.12 -52.87 0.11
C GLN A 9 -33.28 -54.14 0.02
N LYS A 10 -33.65 -55.05 -0.89
CA LYS A 10 -32.89 -56.29 -1.13
C LYS A 10 -31.46 -55.99 -1.57
N LEU A 11 -31.28 -55.09 -2.54
CA LEU A 11 -29.96 -54.70 -3.05
C LEU A 11 -29.08 -54.08 -1.95
N ILE A 12 -29.66 -53.18 -1.15
CA ILE A 12 -28.93 -52.56 -0.04
C ILE A 12 -28.49 -53.62 0.97
N LEU A 13 -29.40 -54.51 1.40
CA LEU A 13 -29.09 -55.54 2.39
C LEU A 13 -28.04 -56.54 1.90
N GLN A 14 -27.98 -56.84 0.59
CA GLN A 14 -26.97 -57.70 -0.01
C GLN A 14 -25.55 -57.11 0.06
N CYS A 15 -25.42 -55.79 0.22
CA CYS A 15 -24.12 -55.15 0.41
C CYS A 15 -23.50 -55.44 1.79
N TYR A 16 -24.26 -55.90 2.78
CA TYR A 16 -23.79 -56.09 4.16
C TYR A 16 -23.28 -57.52 4.39
N PRO A 17 -22.01 -57.71 4.79
CA PRO A 17 -21.50 -59.03 5.17
C PRO A 17 -22.18 -59.60 6.41
N ALA A 18 -22.28 -60.94 6.45
CA ALA A 18 -22.77 -61.67 7.62
C ALA A 18 -21.84 -61.50 8.85
N GLY A 19 -22.35 -61.80 10.04
CA GLY A 19 -21.59 -61.75 11.30
C GLY A 19 -21.73 -60.45 12.10
N ARG A 20 -20.99 -60.32 13.21
CA ARG A 20 -21.03 -59.18 14.14
C ARG A 20 -19.67 -58.45 14.28
N GLY A 21 -18.68 -58.77 13.45
CA GLY A 21 -17.38 -58.10 13.50
C GLY A 21 -17.48 -56.58 13.28
N SER A 22 -16.52 -55.85 13.86
CA SER A 22 -16.37 -54.40 13.70
C SER A 22 -15.83 -54.02 12.33
N ASP A 23 -14.92 -54.81 11.77
CA ASP A 23 -14.15 -54.45 10.57
C ASP A 23 -14.83 -55.01 9.31
N LYS A 24 -16.01 -54.48 8.99
CA LYS A 24 -16.78 -54.92 7.82
C LYS A 24 -16.61 -53.94 6.67
N LYS A 25 -16.42 -54.50 5.47
CA LYS A 25 -16.46 -53.79 4.18
C LYS A 25 -17.68 -54.23 3.37
N PRO A 26 -18.28 -53.36 2.55
CA PRO A 26 -19.38 -53.74 1.67
C PRO A 26 -18.94 -54.82 0.68
N ASN A 27 -19.84 -55.74 0.35
CA ASN A 27 -19.61 -56.72 -0.71
C ASN A 27 -19.44 -55.98 -2.05
N SER A 28 -18.25 -56.07 -2.65
CA SER A 28 -17.85 -55.22 -3.80
C SER A 28 -18.71 -55.39 -5.05
N SER A 29 -19.09 -56.63 -5.38
CA SER A 29 -19.97 -56.93 -6.53
C SER A 29 -21.39 -56.37 -6.33
N GLU A 30 -21.95 -56.55 -5.13
CA GLU A 30 -23.28 -56.08 -4.76
C GLU A 30 -23.32 -54.56 -4.67
N LEU A 31 -22.28 -53.93 -4.12
CA LEU A 31 -22.13 -52.48 -4.10
C LEU A 31 -22.08 -51.92 -5.53
N SER A 32 -21.28 -52.51 -6.41
CA SER A 32 -21.19 -52.09 -7.81
C SER A 32 -22.54 -52.18 -8.52
N TYR A 33 -23.31 -53.23 -8.25
CA TYR A 33 -24.66 -53.38 -8.80
C TYR A 33 -25.67 -52.40 -8.19
N LEU A 34 -25.58 -52.10 -6.89
CA LEU A 34 -26.37 -51.05 -6.25
C LEU A 34 -26.08 -49.68 -6.87
N LEU A 35 -24.81 -49.35 -7.08
CA LEU A 35 -24.36 -48.12 -7.73
C LEU A 35 -24.90 -47.99 -9.16
N TYR A 36 -24.83 -49.06 -9.95
CA TYR A 36 -25.48 -49.12 -11.27
C TYR A 36 -27.00 -48.94 -11.17
N TYR A 37 -27.64 -49.61 -10.20
CA TYR A 37 -29.09 -49.53 -10.03
C TYR A 37 -29.56 -48.10 -9.75
N VAL A 38 -28.87 -47.36 -8.86
CA VAL A 38 -29.25 -45.98 -8.53
C VAL A 38 -28.95 -45.00 -9.66
N SER A 39 -27.86 -45.19 -10.41
CA SER A 39 -27.46 -44.27 -11.48
C SER A 39 -28.44 -44.26 -12.67
N THR A 40 -29.28 -45.28 -12.80
CA THR A 40 -30.26 -45.33 -13.90
C THR A 40 -31.43 -44.37 -13.75
N ARG A 41 -31.86 -44.02 -12.52
CA ARG A 41 -33.04 -43.15 -12.29
C ARG A 41 -32.96 -42.46 -10.92
N ARG A 42 -33.08 -41.12 -10.91
CA ARG A 42 -33.13 -40.26 -9.72
C ARG A 42 -34.06 -40.74 -8.59
N VAL A 43 -35.28 -41.18 -8.92
CA VAL A 43 -36.29 -41.68 -7.93
C VAL A 43 -35.79 -42.92 -7.15
N LYS A 44 -34.89 -43.71 -7.73
CA LYS A 44 -34.31 -44.87 -7.02
C LYS A 44 -33.35 -44.42 -5.93
N LEU A 45 -32.58 -43.37 -6.20
CA LEU A 45 -31.62 -42.80 -5.26
C LEU A 45 -32.33 -42.27 -4.01
N GLU A 46 -33.45 -41.56 -4.18
CA GLU A 46 -34.30 -41.10 -3.07
C GLU A 46 -34.78 -42.26 -2.17
N LYS A 47 -35.22 -43.37 -2.78
CA LYS A 47 -35.67 -44.56 -2.02
C LYS A 47 -34.51 -45.24 -1.30
N VAL A 48 -33.32 -45.25 -1.91
CA VAL A 48 -32.11 -45.81 -1.32
C VAL A 48 -31.66 -44.97 -0.11
N GLY A 49 -31.58 -43.65 -0.25
CA GLY A 49 -31.23 -42.72 0.84
C GLY A 49 -32.14 -42.89 2.06
N LYS A 50 -33.47 -42.79 1.86
CA LYS A 50 -34.48 -42.98 2.92
C LYS A 50 -34.40 -44.35 3.62
N PHE A 51 -34.05 -45.41 2.89
CA PHE A 51 -33.88 -46.73 3.50
C PHE A 51 -32.57 -46.84 4.29
N LEU A 52 -31.48 -46.27 3.79
CA LEU A 52 -30.20 -46.22 4.49
C LEU A 52 -30.32 -45.46 5.82
N VAL A 53 -31.09 -44.36 5.88
CA VAL A 53 -31.37 -43.64 7.14
C VAL A 53 -32.00 -44.58 8.18
N LYS A 54 -33.10 -45.23 7.82
CA LYS A 54 -33.82 -46.16 8.73
C LYS A 54 -32.93 -47.32 9.16
N LYS A 55 -32.14 -47.86 8.23
CA LYS A 55 -31.22 -48.96 8.51
C LYS A 55 -30.09 -48.52 9.44
N ASN A 56 -29.48 -47.36 9.19
CA ASN A 56 -28.41 -46.84 10.04
C ASN A 56 -28.91 -46.61 11.47
N GLN A 57 -30.08 -45.98 11.65
CA GLN A 57 -30.68 -45.78 12.97
C GLN A 57 -30.92 -47.10 13.72
N ALA A 58 -31.37 -48.15 13.01
CA ALA A 58 -31.55 -49.47 13.58
C ALA A 58 -30.21 -50.17 13.93
N ASP A 59 -29.15 -49.93 13.17
CA ASP A 59 -27.82 -50.49 13.45
C ASP A 59 -27.10 -49.70 14.57
N VAL A 60 -27.27 -48.36 14.64
CA VAL A 60 -26.82 -47.49 15.74
C VAL A 60 -27.46 -47.88 17.06
N SER A 61 -28.80 -47.98 17.11
CA SER A 61 -29.53 -48.37 18.34
C SER A 61 -29.18 -49.79 18.85
N ARG A 62 -28.57 -50.62 17.99
CA ARG A 62 -28.13 -51.98 18.32
C ARG A 62 -26.62 -52.11 18.47
N ASN A 63 -25.88 -50.99 18.45
CA ASN A 63 -24.41 -50.95 18.53
C ASN A 63 -23.71 -51.87 17.51
N ARG A 64 -24.20 -51.92 16.27
CA ARG A 64 -23.64 -52.75 15.20
C ARG A 64 -22.61 -51.96 14.39
N THR A 65 -21.46 -51.66 15.02
CA THR A 65 -20.40 -50.80 14.47
C THR A 65 -19.98 -51.18 13.05
N GLY A 66 -19.72 -52.46 12.76
CA GLY A 66 -19.36 -52.88 11.41
C GLY A 66 -20.46 -52.67 10.36
N ASN A 67 -21.73 -52.76 10.72
CA ASN A 67 -22.81 -52.41 9.79
C ASN A 67 -22.87 -50.89 9.55
N ILE A 68 -22.59 -50.08 10.56
CA ILE A 68 -22.53 -48.63 10.43
C ILE A 68 -21.39 -48.25 9.49
N GLN A 69 -20.21 -48.85 9.65
CA GLN A 69 -19.07 -48.66 8.74
C GLN A 69 -19.42 -48.97 7.28
N VAL A 70 -20.05 -50.12 7.03
CA VAL A 70 -20.54 -50.49 5.68
C VAL A 70 -21.50 -49.44 5.13
N THR A 71 -22.37 -48.89 5.96
CA THR A 71 -23.31 -47.82 5.56
C THR A 71 -22.57 -46.56 5.15
N LEU A 72 -21.55 -46.14 5.90
CA LEU A 72 -20.71 -44.99 5.57
C LEU A 72 -19.93 -45.20 4.26
N GLU A 73 -19.40 -46.41 4.04
CA GLU A 73 -18.71 -46.75 2.77
C GLU A 73 -19.67 -46.75 1.58
N ILE A 74 -20.90 -47.26 1.74
CA ILE A 74 -21.96 -47.17 0.72
C ILE A 74 -22.28 -45.70 0.42
N LEU A 75 -22.45 -44.84 1.43
CA LEU A 75 -22.71 -43.42 1.22
C LEU A 75 -21.58 -42.74 0.46
N ASN A 76 -20.32 -42.99 0.84
CA ASN A 76 -19.17 -42.43 0.17
C ASN A 76 -19.15 -42.80 -1.33
N ALA A 77 -19.44 -44.06 -1.64
CA ALA A 77 -19.53 -44.55 -3.01
C ALA A 77 -20.72 -43.95 -3.79
N LEU A 78 -21.87 -43.75 -3.14
CA LEU A 78 -23.05 -43.12 -3.73
C LEU A 78 -22.78 -41.65 -4.11
N ILE A 79 -22.16 -40.87 -3.23
CA ILE A 79 -21.81 -39.46 -3.50
C ILE A 79 -20.90 -39.36 -4.72
N LYS A 80 -19.82 -40.17 -4.76
CA LYS A 80 -18.88 -40.18 -5.89
C LYS A 80 -19.53 -40.63 -7.20
N LYS A 81 -20.49 -41.56 -7.15
CA LYS A 81 -21.13 -42.11 -8.34
C LYS A 81 -22.22 -41.20 -8.92
N CYS A 82 -22.95 -40.49 -8.05
CA CYS A 82 -24.11 -39.69 -8.43
C CYS A 82 -23.97 -38.22 -7.95
N PRO A 83 -22.92 -37.49 -8.36
CA PRO A 83 -22.70 -36.11 -7.89
C PRO A 83 -23.80 -35.14 -8.35
N ASP A 84 -24.30 -35.30 -9.59
CA ASP A 84 -25.33 -34.42 -10.17
C ASP A 84 -26.69 -34.53 -9.45
N ASP A 85 -26.96 -35.69 -8.85
CA ASP A 85 -28.19 -35.98 -8.11
C ASP A 85 -28.00 -35.87 -6.59
N LEU A 86 -26.87 -35.35 -6.11
CA LEU A 86 -26.54 -35.26 -4.67
C LEU A 86 -27.64 -34.58 -3.86
N ASN A 87 -28.27 -33.54 -4.43
CA ASN A 87 -29.33 -32.77 -3.77
C ASN A 87 -30.54 -33.64 -3.33
N VAL A 88 -30.74 -34.80 -3.96
CA VAL A 88 -31.86 -35.71 -3.66
C VAL A 88 -31.72 -36.40 -2.31
N PHE A 89 -30.49 -36.69 -1.91
CA PHE A 89 -30.18 -37.50 -0.74
C PHE A 89 -29.16 -36.84 0.20
N ALA A 90 -28.79 -35.58 -0.06
CA ALA A 90 -27.87 -34.82 0.78
C ALA A 90 -28.36 -34.69 2.23
N ASN A 91 -29.67 -34.47 2.44
CA ASN A 91 -30.23 -34.44 3.79
C ASN A 91 -30.21 -35.82 4.46
N ASP A 92 -30.45 -36.90 3.70
CA ASP A 92 -30.35 -38.27 4.22
C ASP A 92 -28.91 -38.57 4.71
N ILE A 93 -27.89 -38.08 4.00
CA ILE A 93 -26.49 -38.18 4.43
C ILE A 93 -26.28 -37.45 5.75
N ASN A 94 -26.77 -36.21 5.87
CA ASN A 94 -26.65 -35.43 7.11
C ASN A 94 -27.30 -36.15 8.30
N GLU A 95 -28.49 -36.71 8.13
CA GLU A 95 -29.19 -37.47 9.17
C GLU A 95 -28.43 -38.72 9.59
N ILE A 96 -27.86 -39.45 8.63
CA ILE A 96 -27.02 -40.62 8.91
C ILE A 96 -25.80 -40.20 9.73
N LEU A 97 -25.04 -39.20 9.27
CA LEU A 97 -23.85 -38.73 9.99
C LEU A 97 -24.19 -38.21 11.39
N LEU A 98 -25.26 -37.41 11.53
CA LEU A 98 -25.75 -36.92 12.83
C LEU A 98 -26.14 -38.03 13.79
N SER A 99 -26.57 -39.20 13.29
CA SER A 99 -26.84 -40.37 14.14
C SER A 99 -25.58 -41.15 14.54
N VAL A 100 -24.48 -41.00 13.80
CA VAL A 100 -23.19 -41.68 14.08
C VAL A 100 -22.35 -40.90 15.09
N LEU A 101 -22.23 -39.57 14.94
CA LEU A 101 -21.35 -38.75 15.81
C LEU A 101 -21.61 -38.92 17.33
N PRO A 102 -22.86 -39.02 17.82
CA PRO A 102 -23.14 -39.19 19.25
C PRO A 102 -22.67 -40.54 19.83
N THR A 103 -22.32 -41.52 18.99
CA THR A 103 -21.81 -42.83 19.47
C THR A 103 -20.44 -42.71 20.13
N MET A 104 -19.69 -41.62 19.86
CA MET A 104 -18.34 -41.39 20.38
C MET A 104 -17.35 -42.54 20.09
N ASP A 105 -17.63 -43.36 19.08
CA ASP A 105 -16.69 -44.37 18.57
C ASP A 105 -15.73 -43.70 17.59
N LEU A 106 -14.45 -43.67 17.95
CA LEU A 106 -13.40 -43.03 17.17
C LEU A 106 -13.31 -43.59 15.74
N SER A 107 -13.37 -44.91 15.58
CA SER A 107 -13.26 -45.55 14.26
C SER A 107 -14.42 -45.14 13.37
N LEU A 108 -15.64 -45.14 13.91
CA LEU A 108 -16.82 -44.68 13.16
C LEU A 108 -16.72 -43.19 12.82
N CYS A 109 -16.22 -42.36 13.73
CA CYS A 109 -16.03 -40.93 13.48
C CYS A 109 -14.96 -40.67 12.41
N GLN A 110 -13.89 -41.47 12.35
CA GLN A 110 -12.87 -41.43 11.29
C GLN A 110 -13.45 -41.81 9.92
N HIS A 111 -14.38 -42.78 9.85
CA HIS A 111 -15.09 -43.08 8.61
C HIS A 111 -16.11 -41.99 8.26
N ALA A 112 -16.78 -41.43 9.27
CA ALA A 112 -17.78 -40.37 9.09
C ALA A 112 -17.17 -39.08 8.54
N ILE A 113 -15.97 -38.69 9.01
CA ILE A 113 -15.28 -37.52 8.47
C ILE A 113 -14.91 -37.71 6.99
N ASN A 114 -14.56 -38.92 6.56
CA ASN A 114 -14.29 -39.19 5.14
C ASN A 114 -15.55 -39.02 4.28
N VAL A 115 -16.72 -39.46 4.77
CA VAL A 115 -18.01 -39.23 4.08
C VAL A 115 -18.35 -37.74 4.05
N PHE A 116 -18.15 -37.04 5.17
CA PHE A 116 -18.38 -35.60 5.27
C PHE A 116 -17.46 -34.81 4.33
N HIS A 117 -16.19 -35.20 4.22
CA HIS A 117 -15.25 -34.63 3.26
C HIS A 117 -15.76 -34.77 1.83
N THR A 118 -16.13 -36.00 1.41
CA THR A 118 -16.69 -36.25 0.09
C THR A 118 -17.97 -35.45 -0.14
N LEU A 119 -18.85 -35.36 0.87
CA LEU A 119 -20.05 -34.52 0.80
C LEU A 119 -19.69 -33.06 0.48
N CYS A 120 -18.78 -32.44 1.24
CA CYS A 120 -18.38 -31.05 1.05
C CYS A 120 -17.73 -30.78 -0.32
N VAL A 121 -16.92 -31.71 -0.84
CA VAL A 121 -16.26 -31.58 -2.15
C VAL A 121 -17.28 -31.59 -3.30
N TYR A 122 -18.26 -32.47 -3.23
CA TYR A 122 -19.28 -32.61 -4.28
C TYR A 122 -20.50 -31.71 -4.08
N LEU A 123 -20.55 -30.92 -3.01
CA LEU A 123 -21.66 -30.01 -2.73
C LEU A 123 -21.63 -28.77 -3.65
N GLN A 124 -22.05 -28.94 -4.90
CA GLN A 124 -22.03 -27.88 -5.93
C GLN A 124 -23.38 -27.13 -6.08
N GLY A 125 -24.49 -27.73 -5.63
CA GLY A 125 -25.83 -27.15 -5.76
C GLY A 125 -26.11 -25.94 -4.86
N ASP A 126 -27.08 -25.11 -5.26
CA ASP A 126 -27.62 -24.07 -4.38
C ASP A 126 -28.64 -24.69 -3.42
N PHE A 127 -28.20 -24.97 -2.19
CA PHE A 127 -29.03 -25.53 -1.12
C PHE A 127 -29.62 -24.44 -0.22
N THR A 128 -29.43 -23.16 -0.52
CA THR A 128 -29.84 -22.06 0.36
C THR A 128 -31.36 -21.97 0.55
N SER A 129 -32.13 -22.45 -0.43
CA SER A 129 -33.59 -22.55 -0.34
C SER A 129 -34.07 -23.69 0.57
N ASP A 130 -33.23 -24.70 0.81
CA ASP A 130 -33.57 -25.85 1.67
C ASP A 130 -33.13 -25.58 3.11
N VAL A 131 -34.06 -25.04 3.89
CA VAL A 131 -33.85 -24.68 5.30
C VAL A 131 -33.59 -25.92 6.17
N THR A 132 -34.20 -27.07 5.87
CA THR A 132 -34.01 -28.28 6.68
C THR A 132 -32.63 -28.86 6.46
N PHE A 133 -32.21 -28.97 5.19
CA PHE A 133 -30.85 -29.36 4.85
C PHE A 133 -29.82 -28.43 5.49
N THR A 134 -30.00 -27.11 5.32
CA THR A 134 -29.05 -26.10 5.83
C THR A 134 -28.93 -26.17 7.36
N ASN A 135 -30.04 -26.34 8.08
CA ASN A 135 -30.03 -26.50 9.54
C ASN A 135 -29.32 -27.80 9.97
N ASN A 136 -29.58 -28.92 9.29
CA ASN A 136 -28.94 -30.19 9.61
C ASN A 136 -27.45 -30.19 9.27
N PHE A 137 -27.06 -29.57 8.16
CA PHE A 137 -25.66 -29.39 7.78
C PHE A 137 -24.90 -28.52 8.78
N ASN A 138 -25.50 -27.43 9.25
CA ASN A 138 -24.92 -26.58 10.30
C ASN A 138 -24.80 -27.30 11.65
N LYS A 139 -25.80 -28.09 12.04
CA LYS A 139 -25.72 -28.95 13.23
C LYS A 139 -24.58 -29.95 13.10
N LEU A 140 -24.50 -30.63 11.95
CA LEU A 140 -23.47 -31.63 11.67
C LEU A 140 -22.06 -31.03 11.74
N THR A 141 -21.88 -29.89 11.09
CA THR A 141 -20.64 -29.10 11.13
C THR A 141 -20.24 -28.76 12.57
N ASN A 142 -21.18 -28.21 13.36
CA ASN A 142 -20.92 -27.89 14.76
C ASN A 142 -20.59 -29.13 15.60
N SER A 143 -21.23 -30.28 15.34
CA SER A 143 -20.94 -31.54 16.02
C SER A 143 -19.50 -32.01 15.75
N PHE A 144 -19.01 -31.93 14.52
CA PHE A 144 -17.62 -32.25 14.20
C PHE A 144 -16.64 -31.27 14.87
N ILE A 145 -16.91 -29.96 14.78
CA ILE A 145 -16.07 -28.92 15.39
C ILE A 145 -16.01 -29.08 16.91
N ASN A 146 -17.11 -29.48 17.54
CA ASN A 146 -17.19 -29.71 19.00
C ASN A 146 -16.18 -30.76 19.49
N PHE A 147 -15.75 -31.72 18.66
CA PHE A 147 -14.72 -32.68 19.05
C PHE A 147 -13.37 -32.02 19.36
N GLY A 148 -13.06 -30.87 18.76
CA GLY A 148 -11.84 -30.11 19.04
C GLY A 148 -11.90 -29.27 20.33
N PHE A 149 -13.09 -29.03 20.87
CA PHE A 149 -13.29 -28.24 22.10
C PHE A 149 -13.59 -29.12 23.32
N ASN A 150 -14.38 -30.18 23.13
CA ASN A 150 -14.75 -31.15 24.17
C ASN A 150 -13.97 -32.45 23.96
N VAL A 151 -12.64 -32.34 24.02
CA VAL A 151 -11.73 -33.44 23.71
C VAL A 151 -11.81 -34.53 24.79
N PRO A 152 -12.12 -35.80 24.45
CA PRO A 152 -12.04 -36.91 25.38
C PRO A 152 -10.62 -37.10 25.93
N LYS A 153 -10.50 -37.58 27.18
CA LYS A 153 -9.18 -37.81 27.82
C LYS A 153 -8.33 -38.86 27.08
N SER A 154 -8.96 -39.84 26.45
CA SER A 154 -8.29 -40.81 25.59
C SER A 154 -8.27 -40.29 24.15
N ASN A 155 -7.14 -40.48 23.47
CA ASN A 155 -7.00 -40.22 22.02
C ASN A 155 -7.27 -38.75 21.63
N GLY A 156 -6.93 -37.80 22.50
CA GLY A 156 -7.28 -36.40 22.31
C GLY A 156 -6.79 -35.81 20.98
N ASN A 157 -5.57 -36.14 20.56
CA ASN A 157 -5.02 -35.70 19.28
C ASN A 157 -5.85 -36.20 18.09
N GLU A 158 -6.35 -37.43 18.12
CA GLU A 158 -7.14 -37.99 17.02
C GLU A 158 -8.50 -37.29 16.89
N TRP A 159 -9.12 -36.92 18.02
CA TRP A 159 -10.37 -36.14 18.05
C TRP A 159 -10.17 -34.71 17.53
N ILE A 160 -9.08 -34.05 17.92
CA ILE A 160 -8.69 -32.74 17.38
C ILE A 160 -8.41 -32.86 15.88
N GLY A 161 -7.74 -33.94 15.46
CA GLY A 161 -7.50 -34.26 14.05
C GLY A 161 -8.79 -34.38 13.24
N ILE A 162 -9.82 -35.05 13.78
CA ILE A 162 -11.14 -35.14 13.15
C ILE A 162 -11.78 -33.75 13.02
N ALA A 163 -11.72 -32.92 14.07
CA ALA A 163 -12.30 -31.57 14.05
C ALA A 163 -11.59 -30.65 13.03
N LEU A 164 -10.26 -30.70 12.97
CA LEU A 164 -9.47 -29.95 11.98
C LEU A 164 -9.69 -30.48 10.55
N GLY A 165 -9.82 -31.79 10.37
CA GLY A 165 -10.17 -32.40 9.09
C GLY A 165 -11.56 -32.00 8.59
N ALA A 166 -12.54 -31.89 9.51
CA ALA A 166 -13.87 -31.35 9.21
C ALA A 166 -13.79 -29.89 8.78
N SER A 167 -13.02 -29.10 9.53
CA SER A 167 -12.77 -27.69 9.26
C SER A 167 -12.15 -27.47 7.88
N GLN A 168 -11.14 -28.27 7.51
CA GLN A 168 -10.52 -28.25 6.19
C GLN A 168 -11.51 -28.63 5.07
N SER A 169 -12.34 -29.66 5.32
CA SER A 169 -13.34 -30.11 4.35
C SER A 169 -14.38 -29.02 4.06
N ILE A 170 -14.77 -28.29 5.10
CA ILE A 170 -15.68 -27.14 5.01
C ILE A 170 -15.02 -26.00 4.23
N ALA A 171 -13.76 -25.67 4.54
CA ALA A 171 -12.99 -24.62 3.87
C ALA A 171 -12.78 -24.88 2.37
N SER A 172 -12.61 -26.15 2.01
CA SER A 172 -12.42 -26.59 0.61
C SER A 172 -13.74 -26.63 -0.18
N GLY A 173 -14.89 -26.56 0.49
CA GLY A 173 -16.20 -26.56 -0.15
C GLY A 173 -16.56 -25.20 -0.76
N ARG A 174 -17.13 -25.19 -1.96
CA ARG A 174 -17.46 -23.95 -2.71
C ARG A 174 -18.60 -23.11 -2.12
N ASN A 175 -19.41 -23.68 -1.22
CA ASN A 175 -20.66 -23.07 -0.72
C ASN A 175 -20.63 -22.65 0.76
N LEU A 176 -19.43 -22.55 1.37
CA LEU A 176 -19.21 -22.20 2.78
C LEU A 176 -20.07 -21.03 3.30
N ILE A 177 -19.96 -19.86 2.65
CA ILE A 177 -20.58 -18.61 3.13
C ILE A 177 -22.10 -18.66 2.93
N LYS A 178 -22.55 -19.25 1.81
CA LYS A 178 -23.96 -19.30 1.42
C LYS A 178 -24.80 -20.14 2.40
N LEU A 179 -24.22 -21.18 2.99
CA LEU A 179 -24.92 -22.11 3.89
C LEU A 179 -24.97 -21.67 5.35
N ARG A 180 -24.79 -20.37 5.63
CA ARG A 180 -24.65 -19.83 7.01
C ARG A 180 -23.46 -20.42 7.78
N GLY A 181 -22.41 -20.84 7.07
CA GLY A 181 -21.16 -21.30 7.69
C GLY A 181 -20.42 -20.22 8.50
N SER A 182 -20.90 -18.97 8.52
CA SER A 182 -20.32 -17.86 9.26
C SER A 182 -20.09 -18.17 10.73
N SER A 183 -21.09 -18.73 11.43
CA SER A 183 -20.97 -19.06 12.86
C SER A 183 -20.04 -20.24 13.13
N ALA A 184 -19.84 -21.13 12.16
CA ALA A 184 -18.86 -22.20 12.26
C ALA A 184 -17.44 -21.67 12.07
N ILE A 185 -17.23 -20.72 11.15
CA ILE A 185 -15.92 -20.09 10.90
C ILE A 185 -15.42 -19.38 12.16
N ASP A 186 -16.30 -18.69 12.90
CA ASP A 186 -15.99 -18.06 14.20
C ASP A 186 -15.37 -19.04 15.21
N ARG A 187 -15.64 -20.34 15.08
CA ARG A 187 -15.10 -21.40 15.95
C ARG A 187 -13.91 -22.13 15.31
N ILE A 188 -13.92 -22.30 14.00
CA ILE A 188 -12.87 -23.00 13.24
C ILE A 188 -11.55 -22.22 13.28
N ILE A 189 -11.61 -20.89 13.09
CA ILE A 189 -10.40 -20.06 13.04
C ILE A 189 -9.65 -20.09 14.38
N PRO A 190 -10.29 -19.84 15.54
CA PRO A 190 -9.64 -20.04 16.84
C PRO A 190 -9.06 -21.44 17.05
N LEU A 191 -9.79 -22.50 16.66
CA LEU A 191 -9.33 -23.88 16.80
C LEU A 191 -8.08 -24.16 15.96
N SER A 192 -8.01 -23.58 14.76
CA SER A 192 -6.85 -23.72 13.86
C SER A 192 -5.66 -22.93 14.39
N LEU A 193 -5.88 -21.71 14.90
CA LEU A 193 -4.85 -20.86 15.47
C LEU A 193 -4.26 -21.41 16.77
N SER A 194 -5.05 -22.05 17.62
CA SER A 194 -4.55 -22.65 18.87
C SER A 194 -3.61 -23.83 18.66
N HIS A 195 -3.66 -24.47 17.48
CA HIS A 195 -2.80 -25.59 17.11
C HIS A 195 -1.79 -25.22 16.01
N LEU A 196 -1.61 -23.93 15.72
CA LEU A 196 -0.62 -23.47 14.75
C LEU A 196 0.77 -23.41 15.37
N ASP A 197 1.75 -23.97 14.68
CA ASP A 197 3.16 -23.92 15.06
C ASP A 197 3.88 -22.84 14.23
N PHE A 198 4.03 -21.66 14.83
CA PHE A 198 4.69 -20.51 14.21
C PHE A 198 6.18 -20.77 13.93
N GLU A 199 6.86 -21.62 14.70
CA GLU A 199 8.27 -21.95 14.50
C GLU A 199 8.48 -22.85 13.27
N LYS A 200 7.62 -23.87 13.12
CA LYS A 200 7.58 -24.68 11.89
C LYS A 200 7.24 -23.83 10.65
N MET A 201 6.36 -22.84 10.76
CA MET A 201 6.07 -21.92 9.65
C MET A 201 7.29 -21.08 9.27
N GLN A 202 8.01 -20.53 10.26
CA GLN A 202 9.23 -19.76 10.03
C GLN A 202 10.30 -20.61 9.33
N SER A 203 10.55 -21.84 9.79
CA SER A 203 11.56 -22.72 9.18
C SER A 203 11.22 -23.12 7.74
N LYS A 204 9.94 -23.34 7.41
CA LYS A 204 9.50 -23.60 6.02
C LYS A 204 9.65 -22.37 5.13
N ALA A 205 9.34 -21.17 5.65
CA ALA A 205 9.52 -19.92 4.92
C ALA A 205 11.01 -19.66 4.61
N LEU A 206 11.89 -19.84 5.60
CA LEU A 206 13.34 -19.70 5.44
C LEU A 206 13.92 -20.72 4.44
N LYS A 207 13.46 -21.98 4.48
CA LYS A 207 13.88 -23.00 3.50
C LYS A 207 13.52 -22.64 2.06
N LYS A 208 12.32 -22.09 1.84
CA LYS A 208 11.89 -21.63 0.50
C LYS A 208 12.69 -20.42 0.01
N LEU A 209 13.03 -19.50 0.90
CA LEU A 209 13.89 -18.36 0.57
C LEU A 209 15.31 -18.83 0.20
N ASN A 210 15.86 -19.80 0.94
CA ASN A 210 17.19 -20.35 0.66
C ASN A 210 17.24 -21.22 -0.61
N SER A 211 16.15 -21.88 -1.01
CA SER A 211 16.10 -22.63 -2.27
C SER A 211 16.07 -21.70 -3.49
N HIS A 212 15.44 -20.53 -3.39
CA HIS A 212 15.45 -19.53 -4.47
C HIS A 212 16.82 -18.84 -4.68
N ALA A 213 17.75 -18.94 -3.73
CA ALA A 213 19.11 -18.43 -3.88
C ALA A 213 20.06 -19.39 -4.64
N ASN A 214 19.67 -20.66 -4.84
CA ASN A 214 20.55 -21.71 -5.39
C ASN A 214 20.04 -22.39 -6.69
N GLU A 215 18.94 -21.95 -7.28
CA GLU A 215 18.40 -22.55 -8.51
C GLU A 215 18.64 -21.65 -9.74
N SER A 216 19.90 -21.61 -10.18
CA SER A 216 20.20 -21.57 -11.60
C SER A 216 20.65 -22.98 -12.02
N ILE A 217 19.80 -23.63 -12.83
CA ILE A 217 20.00 -24.94 -13.50
C ILE A 217 19.63 -26.16 -12.64
N ALA A 218 18.59 -26.90 -13.08
CA ALA A 218 17.94 -28.12 -12.54
C ALA A 218 16.67 -27.79 -11.71
N GLU A 219 15.42 -28.10 -12.08
CA GLU A 219 14.85 -29.09 -12.99
C GLU A 219 13.51 -28.58 -13.55
N THR A 220 13.42 -28.47 -14.87
CA THR A 220 12.16 -28.58 -15.60
C THR A 220 11.97 -30.06 -15.92
N SER A 221 10.83 -30.64 -15.52
CA SER A 221 10.39 -32.04 -15.75
C SER A 221 10.65 -33.03 -14.61
N GLY A 222 9.61 -33.34 -13.84
CA GLY A 222 9.52 -34.63 -13.12
C GLY A 222 8.82 -34.63 -11.76
N LYS A 223 7.48 -34.73 -11.77
CA LYS A 223 6.56 -35.36 -10.77
C LYS A 223 5.33 -34.52 -10.43
N LEU A 224 4.53 -34.26 -11.45
CA LEU A 224 3.07 -34.27 -11.33
C LEU A 224 2.62 -35.66 -11.79
N ASN A 225 2.51 -36.62 -10.88
CA ASN A 225 1.77 -37.87 -11.12
C ASN A 225 1.20 -38.42 -9.81
N SER A 226 -0.13 -38.60 -9.84
CA SER A 226 -0.98 -39.44 -9.00
C SER A 226 -0.97 -39.23 -7.48
N VAL A 227 -1.83 -38.34 -6.99
CA VAL A 227 -2.59 -38.59 -5.75
C VAL A 227 -3.99 -39.00 -6.19
N ASN A 228 -4.15 -40.27 -6.56
CA ASN A 228 -5.45 -40.91 -6.66
C ASN A 228 -5.35 -42.30 -6.05
N GLU A 229 -6.33 -42.57 -5.18
CA GLU A 229 -6.85 -43.89 -4.84
C GLU A 229 -5.88 -44.93 -4.27
N ASP A 230 -5.52 -44.76 -3.00
CA ASP A 230 -5.35 -45.90 -2.08
C ASP A 230 -5.48 -45.42 -0.62
N ALA A 231 -6.71 -45.09 -0.23
CA ALA A 231 -7.08 -44.89 1.17
C ALA A 231 -7.39 -46.26 1.80
N SER A 232 -6.35 -47.05 2.07
CA SER A 232 -6.46 -48.13 3.04
C SER A 232 -5.17 -48.31 3.81
N SER A 233 -5.31 -48.30 5.13
CA SER A 233 -4.36 -48.71 6.17
C SER A 233 -3.32 -47.68 6.70
N SER A 234 -3.41 -47.47 8.02
CA SER A 234 -2.50 -46.77 8.95
C SER A 234 -2.43 -45.23 8.89
N LEU A 235 -3.19 -44.59 9.78
CA LEU A 235 -2.95 -43.22 10.25
C LEU A 235 -1.64 -43.21 11.06
N VAL A 236 -0.53 -43.00 10.37
CA VAL A 236 0.79 -42.71 10.97
C VAL A 236 0.77 -41.26 11.45
N ASP A 237 1.05 -41.04 12.74
CA ASP A 237 1.23 -39.75 13.44
C ASP A 237 0.58 -38.52 12.78
N VAL A 238 -0.66 -38.21 13.18
CA VAL A 238 -1.35 -36.99 12.73
C VAL A 238 -0.63 -35.78 13.32
N ASP A 239 0.28 -35.16 12.55
CA ASP A 239 0.88 -33.86 12.92
C ASP A 239 -0.20 -32.78 12.89
N LEU A 240 -0.83 -32.55 14.05
CA LEU A 240 -1.91 -31.58 14.25
C LEU A 240 -1.54 -30.19 13.73
N HIS A 241 -0.29 -29.79 13.89
CA HIS A 241 0.20 -28.49 13.44
C HIS A 241 0.19 -28.37 11.92
N THR A 242 0.56 -29.44 11.23
CA THR A 242 0.49 -29.50 9.76
C THR A 242 -0.97 -29.48 9.31
N LEU A 243 -1.85 -30.22 9.99
CA LEU A 243 -3.29 -30.23 9.66
C LEU A 243 -3.95 -28.86 9.89
N ALA A 244 -3.62 -28.16 10.98
CA ALA A 244 -4.09 -26.80 11.26
C ALA A 244 -3.63 -25.80 10.18
N THR A 245 -2.37 -25.92 9.73
CA THR A 245 -1.83 -25.09 8.64
C THR A 245 -2.57 -25.36 7.32
N VAL A 246 -2.82 -26.62 7.00
CA VAL A 246 -3.55 -27.02 5.78
C VAL A 246 -5.01 -26.55 5.84
N CYS A 247 -5.65 -26.65 7.01
CA CYS A 247 -7.00 -26.12 7.26
C CYS A 247 -7.06 -24.62 6.98
N LEU A 248 -6.15 -23.83 7.59
CA LEU A 248 -6.12 -22.39 7.38
C LEU A 248 -5.83 -22.03 5.91
N LYS A 249 -4.88 -22.74 5.27
CA LYS A 249 -4.58 -22.56 3.84
C LYS A 249 -5.81 -22.81 2.96
N ALA A 250 -6.64 -23.82 3.27
CA ALA A 250 -7.83 -24.12 2.49
C ALA A 250 -8.85 -22.97 2.48
N PHE A 251 -8.91 -22.14 3.53
CA PHE A 251 -9.78 -20.96 3.54
C PHE A 251 -9.32 -19.85 2.60
N TYR A 252 -8.01 -19.76 2.34
CA TYR A 252 -7.39 -18.69 1.56
C TYR A 252 -7.06 -19.09 0.12
N ALA A 253 -6.87 -20.38 -0.15
CA ALA A 253 -6.65 -20.93 -1.48
C ALA A 253 -7.95 -21.01 -2.29
N THR A 254 -8.63 -19.87 -2.46
CA THR A 254 -9.93 -19.72 -3.12
C THR A 254 -9.96 -18.46 -3.98
N ASP A 255 -10.80 -18.46 -5.02
CA ASP A 255 -11.12 -17.29 -5.85
C ASP A 255 -12.30 -16.48 -5.30
N ASN A 256 -12.96 -16.97 -4.25
CA ASN A 256 -14.08 -16.30 -3.62
C ASN A 256 -13.64 -15.13 -2.73
N THR A 257 -13.80 -13.91 -3.24
CA THR A 257 -13.49 -12.66 -2.52
C THR A 257 -14.25 -12.51 -1.20
N SER A 258 -15.51 -12.94 -1.14
CA SER A 258 -16.31 -12.86 0.09
C SER A 258 -15.75 -13.77 1.18
N GLN A 259 -15.18 -14.92 0.80
CA GLN A 259 -14.60 -15.88 1.74
C GLN A 259 -13.34 -15.30 2.35
N ILE A 260 -12.43 -14.81 1.50
CA ILE A 260 -11.19 -14.17 1.94
C ILE A 260 -11.53 -13.00 2.87
N SER A 261 -12.43 -12.10 2.45
CA SER A 261 -12.86 -10.96 3.27
C SER A 261 -13.39 -11.35 4.64
N PHE A 262 -14.32 -12.30 4.68
CA PHE A 262 -14.96 -12.72 5.91
C PHE A 262 -13.98 -13.44 6.85
N VAL A 263 -13.16 -14.35 6.32
CA VAL A 263 -12.19 -15.12 7.12
C VAL A 263 -11.06 -14.23 7.64
N THR A 264 -10.53 -13.32 6.82
CA THR A 264 -9.50 -12.35 7.23
C THR A 264 -9.99 -11.46 8.36
N LYS A 265 -11.24 -10.97 8.26
CA LYS A 265 -11.87 -10.18 9.32
C LYS A 265 -11.90 -10.93 10.66
N ILE A 266 -12.42 -12.16 10.67
CA ILE A 266 -12.48 -12.98 11.90
C ILE A 266 -11.09 -13.29 12.44
N LEU A 267 -10.17 -13.65 11.56
CA LEU A 267 -8.80 -14.01 11.95
C LEU A 267 -8.10 -12.85 12.64
N ILE A 268 -8.18 -11.65 12.07
CA ILE A 268 -7.54 -10.46 12.61
C ILE A 268 -8.21 -10.01 13.91
N ASP A 269 -9.55 -10.07 13.99
CA ASP A 269 -10.29 -9.78 15.23
C ASP A 269 -9.90 -10.75 16.35
N TYR A 270 -9.74 -12.03 16.02
CA TYR A 270 -9.28 -13.02 16.98
C TYR A 270 -7.83 -12.76 17.43
N CYS A 271 -6.92 -12.48 16.49
CA CYS A 271 -5.54 -12.08 16.81
C CYS A 271 -5.49 -10.87 17.74
N ALA A 272 -6.38 -9.90 17.53
CA ALA A 272 -6.52 -8.73 18.39
C ALA A 272 -7.01 -9.10 19.81
N SER A 273 -8.00 -9.99 19.93
CA SER A 273 -8.52 -10.44 21.23
C SER A 273 -7.54 -11.27 22.06
N VAL A 274 -6.70 -12.07 21.41
CA VAL A 274 -5.69 -12.93 22.08
C VAL A 274 -4.37 -12.16 22.30
N ASN A 275 -4.24 -10.96 21.74
CA ASN A 275 -3.02 -10.15 21.78
C ASN A 275 -1.78 -10.94 21.29
N VAL A 276 -1.90 -11.47 20.08
CA VAL A 276 -0.82 -12.24 19.43
C VAL A 276 0.42 -11.35 19.24
N SER A 277 1.61 -11.91 19.47
CA SER A 277 2.85 -11.15 19.31
C SER A 277 3.07 -10.67 17.87
N GLU A 278 3.72 -9.52 17.71
CA GLU A 278 4.06 -8.91 16.41
C GLU A 278 4.80 -9.89 15.49
N LYS A 279 5.77 -10.65 16.00
CA LYS A 279 6.49 -11.68 15.22
C LYS A 279 5.54 -12.72 14.62
N ASN A 280 4.56 -13.17 15.40
CA ASN A 280 3.62 -14.18 14.97
C ASN A 280 2.59 -13.62 13.98
N ILE A 281 2.17 -12.36 14.15
CA ILE A 281 1.35 -11.64 13.17
C ILE A 281 2.09 -11.54 11.84
N ASN A 282 3.37 -11.15 11.85
CA ASN A 282 4.19 -11.04 10.64
C ASN A 282 4.24 -12.38 9.88
N LEU A 283 4.51 -13.48 10.60
CA LEU A 283 4.55 -14.83 10.00
C LEU A 283 3.18 -15.26 9.44
N LEU A 284 2.11 -14.95 10.16
CA LEU A 284 0.74 -15.31 9.79
C LEU A 284 0.28 -14.56 8.53
N VAL A 285 0.47 -13.24 8.50
CA VAL A 285 0.10 -12.38 7.37
C VAL A 285 0.89 -12.78 6.13
N ASN A 286 2.20 -13.02 6.25
CA ASN A 286 3.04 -13.46 5.14
C ASN A 286 2.56 -14.80 4.57
N ALA A 287 2.23 -15.75 5.44
CA ALA A 287 1.73 -17.05 5.01
C ALA A 287 0.37 -16.96 4.32
N ILE A 288 -0.59 -16.24 4.91
CA ILE A 288 -1.92 -16.03 4.34
C ILE A 288 -1.82 -15.37 2.96
N THR A 289 -1.03 -14.31 2.85
CA THR A 289 -0.83 -13.57 1.58
C THR A 289 -0.21 -14.47 0.51
N SER A 290 0.66 -15.39 0.90
CA SER A 290 1.23 -16.39 -0.03
C SER A 290 0.23 -17.43 -0.52
N TRP A 291 -0.83 -17.71 0.25
CA TRP A 291 -1.86 -18.69 -0.09
C TRP A 291 -2.98 -18.11 -0.94
N VAL A 292 -3.24 -16.80 -0.82
CA VAL A 292 -4.23 -16.09 -1.64
C VAL A 292 -3.73 -15.97 -3.09
N PRO A 293 -4.59 -16.23 -4.09
CA PRO A 293 -4.25 -16.00 -5.50
C PRO A 293 -3.71 -14.59 -5.74
N VAL A 294 -2.67 -14.45 -6.57
CA VAL A 294 -1.93 -13.17 -6.77
C VAL A 294 -2.86 -11.99 -7.02
N GLN A 295 -3.89 -12.18 -7.84
CA GLN A 295 -4.85 -11.16 -8.26
C GLN A 295 -5.73 -10.62 -7.10
N LEU A 296 -5.84 -11.36 -6.00
CA LEU A 296 -6.74 -11.05 -4.87
C LEU A 296 -5.98 -10.62 -3.61
N ARG A 297 -4.65 -10.57 -3.63
CA ARG A 297 -3.85 -10.29 -2.42
C ARG A 297 -4.06 -8.90 -1.85
N PHE A 298 -4.30 -7.89 -2.70
CA PHE A 298 -4.58 -6.52 -2.27
C PHE A 298 -5.81 -6.44 -1.34
N LEU A 299 -6.74 -7.40 -1.45
CA LEU A 299 -7.95 -7.45 -0.64
C LEU A 299 -7.63 -7.51 0.86
N ILE A 300 -6.54 -8.20 1.25
CA ILE A 300 -6.10 -8.32 2.65
C ILE A 300 -5.84 -6.92 3.24
N LEU A 301 -5.14 -6.06 2.48
CA LEU A 301 -4.87 -4.69 2.91
C LEU A 301 -6.16 -3.87 3.00
N SER A 302 -7.06 -3.99 2.03
CA SER A 302 -8.36 -3.30 2.07
C SER A 302 -9.19 -3.69 3.29
N ILE A 303 -9.16 -4.95 3.70
CA ILE A 303 -9.87 -5.43 4.90
C ILE A 303 -9.23 -4.87 6.17
N LEU A 304 -7.90 -4.93 6.28
CA LEU A 304 -7.16 -4.35 7.40
C LEU A 304 -7.44 -2.85 7.53
N MET A 305 -7.44 -2.14 6.42
CA MET A 305 -7.75 -0.71 6.37
C MET A 305 -9.18 -0.42 6.84
N SER A 306 -10.16 -1.24 6.44
CA SER A 306 -11.57 -1.11 6.86
C SER A 306 -11.80 -1.36 8.36
N LYS A 307 -10.79 -1.91 9.05
CA LYS A 307 -10.82 -2.18 10.49
C LYS A 307 -10.22 -1.08 11.34
N LEU A 308 -9.48 -0.16 10.71
CA LEU A 308 -8.99 1.01 11.40
C LEU A 308 -10.18 1.89 11.80
N ASP A 309 -10.20 2.28 13.07
CA ASP A 309 -11.25 3.11 13.65
C ASP A 309 -10.60 4.20 14.50
N LYS A 310 -11.09 5.42 14.36
CA LYS A 310 -10.54 6.61 15.02
C LYS A 310 -10.62 6.49 16.54
N ASP A 311 -11.71 5.91 17.03
CA ASP A 311 -12.03 5.75 18.46
C ASP A 311 -11.84 4.30 18.93
N GLY A 312 -11.17 3.48 18.12
CA GLY A 312 -10.94 2.08 18.42
C GLY A 312 -9.94 1.86 19.58
N PRO A 313 -10.00 0.70 20.25
CA PRO A 313 -9.07 0.39 21.34
C PRO A 313 -7.63 0.29 20.84
N GLU A 314 -6.70 0.98 21.53
CA GLU A 314 -5.30 1.14 21.12
C GLU A 314 -4.62 -0.19 20.76
N GLN A 315 -4.73 -1.21 21.62
CA GLN A 315 -4.07 -2.50 21.42
C GLN A 315 -4.54 -3.20 20.12
N THR A 316 -5.84 -3.11 19.83
CA THR A 316 -6.44 -3.69 18.64
C THR A 316 -5.99 -2.95 17.38
N GLN A 317 -6.00 -1.61 17.43
CA GLN A 317 -5.53 -0.77 16.33
C GLN A 317 -4.04 -1.00 16.03
N LEU A 318 -3.20 -1.18 17.07
CA LEU A 318 -1.79 -1.53 16.90
C LEU A 318 -1.60 -2.86 16.15
N ILE A 319 -2.39 -3.89 16.48
CA ILE A 319 -2.32 -5.19 15.80
C ILE A 319 -2.68 -5.07 14.32
N TYR A 320 -3.66 -4.22 13.98
CA TYR A 320 -4.02 -3.95 12.59
C TYR A 320 -2.90 -3.23 11.84
N LEU A 321 -2.31 -2.19 12.44
CA LEU A 321 -1.19 -1.45 11.85
C LEU A 321 0.05 -2.32 11.68
N VAL A 322 0.37 -3.16 12.67
CA VAL A 322 1.44 -4.16 12.56
C VAL A 322 1.17 -5.08 11.39
N ALA A 323 -0.02 -5.70 11.31
CA ALA A 323 -0.38 -6.59 10.20
C ALA A 323 -0.29 -5.92 8.82
N MET A 324 -0.67 -4.64 8.72
CA MET A 324 -0.54 -3.85 7.49
C MET A 324 0.93 -3.62 7.13
N ALA A 325 1.75 -3.22 8.09
CA ALA A 325 3.18 -3.01 7.88
C ALA A 325 3.88 -4.33 7.49
N SER A 326 3.51 -5.47 8.10
CA SER A 326 4.04 -6.78 7.70
C SER A 326 3.67 -7.13 6.27
N LEU A 327 2.39 -6.91 5.90
CA LEU A 327 1.88 -7.22 4.57
C LEU A 327 2.63 -6.43 3.49
N LEU A 328 2.74 -5.12 3.69
CA LEU A 328 3.41 -4.19 2.78
C LEU A 328 4.92 -4.42 2.70
N SER A 329 5.54 -4.82 3.81
CA SER A 329 6.98 -5.14 3.85
C SER A 329 7.29 -6.59 3.43
N SER A 330 6.27 -7.43 3.22
CA SER A 330 6.45 -8.83 2.88
C SER A 330 7.06 -8.97 1.49
N PRO A 331 7.82 -10.04 1.17
CA PRO A 331 8.33 -10.26 -0.20
C PRO A 331 7.22 -10.57 -1.23
N VAL A 332 5.95 -10.57 -0.81
CA VAL A 332 4.81 -10.97 -1.63
C VAL A 332 4.24 -9.75 -2.34
N ASN A 333 4.39 -9.70 -3.66
CA ASN A 333 3.85 -8.61 -4.48
C ASN A 333 2.30 -8.54 -4.42
N LEU A 334 1.75 -7.33 -4.24
CA LEU A 334 0.32 -7.00 -4.16
C LEU A 334 -0.17 -6.30 -5.43
N VAL A 335 -0.35 -7.05 -6.52
CA VAL A 335 -0.82 -6.50 -7.80
C VAL A 335 -2.19 -5.83 -7.65
N GLY A 336 -2.36 -4.63 -8.22
CA GLY A 336 -3.63 -3.91 -8.22
C GLY A 336 -3.86 -3.00 -7.01
N LEU A 337 -2.81 -2.70 -6.23
CA LEU A 337 -2.90 -1.79 -5.10
C LEU A 337 -3.00 -0.32 -5.56
N SER A 338 -4.03 0.40 -5.09
CA SER A 338 -4.13 1.87 -5.27
C SER A 338 -3.32 2.58 -4.19
N ILE A 339 -2.05 2.83 -4.45
CA ILE A 339 -1.12 3.37 -3.45
C ILE A 339 -1.54 4.76 -2.97
N LEU A 340 -1.97 5.62 -3.91
CA LEU A 340 -2.38 6.98 -3.65
C LEU A 340 -3.62 7.06 -2.73
N ASP A 341 -4.60 6.19 -2.94
CA ASP A 341 -5.78 6.14 -2.08
C ASP A 341 -5.43 5.63 -0.67
N ASN A 342 -4.52 4.65 -0.58
CA ASN A 342 -4.09 4.10 0.71
C ASN A 342 -3.30 5.13 1.52
N ILE A 343 -2.33 5.85 0.92
CA ILE A 343 -1.56 6.87 1.63
C ILE A 343 -2.48 7.99 2.12
N ARG A 344 -3.41 8.49 1.30
CA ARG A 344 -4.36 9.53 1.70
C ARG A 344 -5.20 9.11 2.89
N LEU A 345 -5.75 7.89 2.88
CA LEU A 345 -6.56 7.40 4.00
C LEU A 345 -5.71 7.24 5.28
N ILE A 346 -4.50 6.71 5.17
CA ILE A 346 -3.57 6.57 6.30
C ILE A 346 -3.20 7.94 6.87
N LEU A 347 -2.92 8.92 6.02
CA LEU A 347 -2.61 10.29 6.44
C LEU A 347 -3.78 10.93 7.17
N ILE A 348 -5.02 10.79 6.66
CA ILE A 348 -6.22 11.29 7.34
C ILE A 348 -6.35 10.68 8.74
N MET A 349 -6.11 9.38 8.89
CA MET A 349 -6.15 8.69 10.19
C MET A 349 -5.04 9.16 11.13
N GLN A 350 -3.80 9.26 10.64
CA GLN A 350 -2.66 9.70 11.43
C GLN A 350 -2.80 11.16 11.87
N SER A 351 -3.20 12.05 10.95
CA SER A 351 -3.45 13.46 11.26
C SER A 351 -4.53 13.62 12.32
N HIS A 352 -5.65 12.89 12.21
CA HIS A 352 -6.69 12.90 13.22
C HIS A 352 -6.15 12.46 14.59
N LEU A 353 -5.42 11.33 14.64
CA LEU A 353 -4.84 10.80 15.87
C LEU A 353 -3.89 11.81 16.53
N VAL A 354 -3.02 12.45 15.76
CA VAL A 354 -2.06 13.44 16.30
C VAL A 354 -2.79 14.67 16.81
N LEU A 355 -3.76 15.20 16.05
CA LEU A 355 -4.54 16.37 16.44
C LEU A 355 -5.40 16.13 17.69
N SER A 356 -5.81 14.88 17.94
CA SER A 356 -6.52 14.45 19.15
C SER A 356 -5.59 14.05 20.30
N SER A 357 -4.27 14.27 20.20
CA SER A 357 -3.26 13.84 21.21
C SER A 357 -3.30 12.33 21.51
N GLY A 358 -3.42 11.51 20.46
CA GLY A 358 -3.44 10.06 20.56
C GLY A 358 -2.09 9.44 20.95
N SER A 359 -2.11 8.12 21.21
CA SER A 359 -0.93 7.38 21.69
C SER A 359 0.26 7.48 20.73
N PRO A 360 1.50 7.71 21.24
CA PRO A 360 2.70 7.72 20.41
C PRO A 360 2.97 6.35 19.74
N LYS A 361 2.51 5.25 20.35
CA LYS A 361 2.66 3.91 19.74
C LYS A 361 1.84 3.78 18.46
N LEU A 362 0.61 4.31 18.46
CA LEU A 362 -0.25 4.29 17.29
C LEU A 362 0.31 5.18 16.18
N ILE A 363 0.82 6.36 16.55
CA ILE A 363 1.50 7.27 15.61
C ILE A 363 2.66 6.54 14.93
N GLN A 364 3.51 5.85 15.71
CA GLN A 364 4.60 5.04 15.18
C GLN A 364 4.09 3.90 14.28
N GLY A 365 2.98 3.25 14.65
CA GLY A 365 2.33 2.23 13.83
C GLY A 365 1.94 2.76 12.45
N TYR A 366 1.33 3.96 12.38
CA TYR A 366 1.01 4.61 11.11
C TYR A 366 2.28 4.98 10.31
N THR A 367 3.30 5.54 10.95
CA THR A 367 4.59 5.83 10.30
C THR A 367 5.23 4.57 9.71
N ASN A 368 5.18 3.45 10.41
CA ASN A 368 5.68 2.17 9.91
C ASN A 368 4.90 1.68 8.68
N VAL A 369 3.58 1.88 8.64
CA VAL A 369 2.76 1.55 7.47
C VAL A 369 3.09 2.46 6.28
N ILE A 370 3.21 3.77 6.50
CA ILE A 370 3.59 4.74 5.45
C ILE A 370 4.96 4.39 4.87
N ARG A 371 5.95 4.11 5.73
CA ARG A 371 7.28 3.64 5.30
C ARG A 371 7.18 2.35 4.50
N ALA A 372 6.38 1.38 4.95
CA ALA A 372 6.24 0.09 4.29
C ALA A 372 5.61 0.16 2.89
N LEU A 373 4.85 1.23 2.56
CA LEU A 373 4.30 1.42 1.22
C LEU A 373 5.39 1.55 0.14
N THR A 374 6.60 2.01 0.49
CA THR A 374 7.73 2.14 -0.46
C THR A 374 8.69 0.97 -0.45
N THR A 375 8.38 -0.11 0.27
CA THR A 375 9.21 -1.33 0.23
C THR A 375 9.16 -1.99 -1.15
N HIS A 376 8.02 -1.93 -1.84
CA HIS A 376 7.87 -2.39 -3.22
C HIS A 376 7.40 -1.26 -4.12
N ILE A 377 8.05 -1.12 -5.27
CA ILE A 377 7.71 -0.14 -6.29
C ILE A 377 6.82 -0.79 -7.35
N TYR A 378 5.57 -0.35 -7.45
CA TYR A 378 4.56 -0.86 -8.37
C TYR A 378 4.48 -0.05 -9.67
N TYR A 379 4.85 1.23 -9.62
CA TYR A 379 4.96 2.13 -10.78
C TYR A 379 6.11 3.14 -10.57
N GLN A 380 6.61 3.72 -11.66
CA GLN A 380 7.85 4.50 -11.67
C GLN A 380 7.80 5.72 -10.74
N ASP A 381 6.69 6.46 -10.75
CA ASP A 381 6.52 7.72 -10.03
C ASP A 381 6.01 7.56 -8.58
N GLN A 382 5.96 6.32 -8.07
CA GLN A 382 5.32 6.02 -6.79
C GLN A 382 5.91 6.80 -5.60
N THR A 383 7.22 6.84 -5.49
CA THR A 383 7.88 7.53 -4.37
C THR A 383 7.68 9.03 -4.49
N LEU A 384 7.75 9.57 -5.71
CA LEU A 384 7.45 10.98 -6.00
C LEU A 384 6.03 11.35 -5.58
N ASP A 385 5.04 10.54 -5.97
CA ASP A 385 3.63 10.79 -5.62
C ASP A 385 3.40 10.76 -4.10
N ILE A 386 3.99 9.81 -3.38
CA ILE A 386 3.86 9.72 -1.92
C ILE A 386 4.53 10.92 -1.23
N VAL A 387 5.73 11.30 -1.67
CA VAL A 387 6.45 12.46 -1.12
C VAL A 387 5.67 13.75 -1.38
N ASN A 388 5.14 13.92 -2.59
CA ASN A 388 4.32 15.08 -2.92
C ASN A 388 3.07 15.18 -2.03
N GLU A 389 2.34 14.09 -1.81
CA GLU A 389 1.18 14.09 -0.90
C GLU A 389 1.56 14.46 0.55
N LEU A 390 2.71 14.00 1.04
CA LEU A 390 3.22 14.35 2.37
C LEU A 390 3.61 15.82 2.48
N LEU A 391 4.28 16.37 1.45
CA LEU A 391 4.68 17.78 1.40
C LEU A 391 3.47 18.72 1.25
N VAL A 392 2.48 18.34 0.44
CA VAL A 392 1.20 19.08 0.35
C VAL A 392 0.51 19.10 1.70
N ALA A 393 0.45 17.97 2.41
CA ALA A 393 -0.11 17.92 3.76
C ALA A 393 0.67 18.80 4.75
N ALA A 394 2.00 18.87 4.64
CA ALA A 394 2.84 19.75 5.47
C ALA A 394 2.57 21.23 5.16
N ARG A 395 2.48 21.60 3.87
CA ARG A 395 2.16 22.95 3.42
C ARG A 395 0.79 23.42 3.90
N ASP A 396 -0.22 22.55 3.85
CA ASP A 396 -1.58 22.90 4.27
C ASP A 396 -1.66 23.29 5.76
N ILE A 397 -0.73 22.78 6.58
CA ILE A 397 -0.59 23.17 8.00
C ILE A 397 -0.03 24.58 8.13
N LEU A 398 0.81 25.03 7.20
CA LEU A 398 1.50 26.34 7.23
C LEU A 398 0.63 27.51 6.78
N LYS A 399 -0.46 27.26 6.05
CA LYS A 399 -1.36 28.31 5.53
C LYS A 399 -1.90 29.23 6.64
N PRO A 400 -1.97 30.56 6.39
CA PRO A 400 -2.36 31.56 7.39
C PRO A 400 -3.78 31.37 7.95
N ASP A 401 -4.73 30.84 7.18
CA ASP A 401 -6.08 30.55 7.70
C ASP A 401 -6.08 29.43 8.78
N ASN A 402 -5.02 28.62 8.80
CA ASN A 402 -4.75 27.60 9.81
C ASN A 402 -3.78 28.10 10.89
N SER A 403 -3.32 29.35 10.88
CA SER A 403 -2.24 29.88 11.72
C SER A 403 -2.62 30.24 13.16
N ASN A 404 -3.72 29.68 13.68
CA ASN A 404 -3.81 29.49 15.13
C ASN A 404 -2.84 28.36 15.51
N TYR A 405 -1.54 28.68 15.52
CA TYR A 405 -0.44 27.87 16.06
C TYR A 405 -0.56 27.66 17.58
N SER A 406 -1.63 28.15 18.20
CA SER A 406 -1.98 27.84 19.59
C SER A 406 -2.08 26.34 19.84
N ASN A 407 -2.48 25.52 18.86
CA ASN A 407 -2.57 24.06 19.04
C ASN A 407 -1.18 23.39 18.95
N PRO A 408 -0.59 22.90 20.06
CA PRO A 408 0.71 22.20 20.06
C PRO A 408 0.72 20.96 19.15
N ASN A 409 -0.43 20.34 18.93
CA ASN A 409 -0.53 19.14 18.09
C ASN A 409 -0.25 19.41 16.60
N LYS A 410 -0.35 20.67 16.14
CA LYS A 410 0.02 21.04 14.76
C LYS A 410 1.53 20.96 14.54
N PHE A 411 2.34 21.41 15.51
CA PHE A 411 3.80 21.29 15.47
C PHE A 411 4.21 19.82 15.49
N GLN A 412 3.55 19.02 16.32
CA GLN A 412 3.78 17.58 16.37
C GLN A 412 3.43 16.90 15.04
N LEU A 413 2.30 17.27 14.42
CA LEU A 413 1.89 16.73 13.12
C LEU A 413 2.91 17.06 12.03
N LEU A 414 3.36 18.32 11.95
CA LEU A 414 4.38 18.73 11.00
C LEU A 414 5.68 17.93 11.19
N ASN A 415 6.13 17.77 12.43
CA ASN A 415 7.30 16.94 12.77
C ASN A 415 7.16 15.47 12.33
N ILE A 416 5.96 14.90 12.37
CA ILE A 416 5.68 13.53 11.94
C ILE A 416 5.64 13.45 10.41
N LEU A 417 5.04 14.42 9.73
CA LEU A 417 5.01 14.47 8.26
C LEU A 417 6.41 14.57 7.65
N LEU A 418 7.28 15.41 8.23
CA LEU A 418 8.68 15.52 7.80
C LEU A 418 9.44 14.21 8.00
N GLU A 419 9.22 13.53 9.13
CA GLU A 419 9.82 12.23 9.42
C GLU A 419 9.33 11.14 8.47
N ASN A 420 8.01 11.07 8.23
CA ASN A 420 7.42 10.16 7.25
C ASN A 420 8.01 10.39 5.85
N THR A 421 8.19 11.66 5.44
CA THR A 421 8.75 12.02 4.12
C THR A 421 10.17 11.49 3.99
N LYS A 422 11.02 11.75 4.99
CA LYS A 422 12.39 11.24 5.04
C LYS A 422 12.43 9.71 4.99
N ASP A 423 11.61 9.05 5.81
CA ASP A 423 11.55 7.59 5.90
C ASP A 423 11.13 6.93 4.59
N VAL A 424 10.15 7.52 3.89
CA VAL A 424 9.68 7.06 2.58
C VAL A 424 10.81 7.07 1.56
N MET A 425 11.58 8.16 1.50
CA MET A 425 12.70 8.33 0.59
C MET A 425 13.85 7.37 0.89
N VAL A 426 14.25 7.27 2.16
CA VAL A 426 15.33 6.36 2.60
C VAL A 426 14.96 4.90 2.33
N ASN A 427 13.73 4.49 2.66
CA ASN A 427 13.27 3.12 2.44
C ASN A 427 13.15 2.76 0.96
N SER A 428 12.70 3.70 0.12
CA SER A 428 12.64 3.53 -1.33
C SER A 428 14.02 3.26 -1.93
N ASN A 429 15.01 4.10 -1.61
CA ASN A 429 16.38 3.99 -2.13
C ASN A 429 17.13 2.75 -1.59
N ALA A 430 16.78 2.25 -0.40
CA ALA A 430 17.37 1.02 0.13
C ALA A 430 16.90 -0.25 -0.61
N ASN A 431 15.69 -0.24 -1.17
CA ASN A 431 15.03 -1.41 -1.77
C ASN A 431 14.88 -1.34 -3.29
N SER A 432 15.34 -0.26 -3.95
CA SER A 432 15.16 -0.03 -5.39
C SER A 432 16.05 -0.95 -6.24
N ALA A 433 15.56 -2.16 -6.54
CA ALA A 433 16.06 -2.98 -7.64
C ALA A 433 15.61 -2.44 -9.02
N LEU A 434 14.57 -1.60 -9.04
CA LEU A 434 13.99 -0.94 -10.21
C LEU A 434 14.31 0.56 -10.18
N GLN A 435 14.47 1.18 -11.35
CA GLN A 435 14.67 2.62 -11.48
C GLN A 435 13.37 3.35 -11.10
N THR A 436 13.34 3.98 -9.92
CA THR A 436 12.30 4.95 -9.54
C THR A 436 12.53 6.25 -10.30
N SER A 437 11.47 7.04 -10.51
CA SER A 437 11.62 8.42 -10.93
C SER A 437 12.45 9.18 -9.90
N ARG A 438 13.35 10.04 -10.37
CA ARG A 438 14.00 11.03 -9.50
C ARG A 438 12.94 11.93 -8.87
N ILE A 439 13.16 12.32 -7.63
CA ILE A 439 12.37 13.35 -6.95
C ILE A 439 12.92 14.73 -7.36
N PRO A 440 12.15 15.56 -8.10
CA PRO A 440 12.58 16.90 -8.48
C PRO A 440 12.60 17.79 -7.24
N LEU A 441 13.64 18.61 -7.07
CA LEU A 441 13.74 19.52 -5.91
C LEU A 441 12.60 20.56 -5.92
N GLU A 442 12.03 20.83 -7.09
CA GLU A 442 10.92 21.77 -7.32
C GLU A 442 9.70 21.46 -6.44
N ILE A 443 9.45 20.19 -6.09
CA ILE A 443 8.32 19.81 -5.24
C ILE A 443 8.47 20.32 -3.80
N PHE A 444 9.70 20.63 -3.36
CA PHE A 444 9.98 21.17 -2.03
C PHE A 444 9.82 22.70 -1.97
N SER A 445 9.71 23.39 -3.11
CA SER A 445 9.67 24.86 -3.20
C SER A 445 8.67 25.51 -2.24
N GLU A 446 7.46 24.97 -2.17
CA GLU A 446 6.39 25.48 -1.30
C GLU A 446 6.60 25.19 0.20
N THR A 447 7.56 24.33 0.54
CA THR A 447 7.92 23.98 1.91
C THR A 447 9.24 24.61 2.37
N PHE A 448 9.99 25.28 1.48
CA PHE A 448 11.26 25.92 1.86
C PHE A 448 11.10 26.98 2.96
N GLU A 449 9.91 27.55 3.11
CA GLU A 449 9.61 28.47 4.23
C GLU A 449 9.87 27.84 5.62
N LEU A 450 9.91 26.51 5.71
CA LEU A 450 10.29 25.77 6.92
C LEU A 450 11.75 26.00 7.35
N LEU A 451 12.63 26.44 6.44
CA LEU A 451 13.99 26.86 6.78
C LEU A 451 13.99 28.08 7.70
N GLY A 452 13.06 29.01 7.51
CA GLY A 452 12.90 30.22 8.32
C GLY A 452 11.78 30.11 9.36
N PHE A 453 11.29 28.90 9.64
CA PHE A 453 10.13 28.72 10.52
C PHE A 453 10.43 29.14 11.96
N PHE A 454 9.69 30.12 12.46
CA PHE A 454 9.87 30.66 13.79
C PHE A 454 8.54 31.11 14.39
N ASP A 455 8.12 30.45 15.47
CA ASP A 455 7.06 30.93 16.34
C ASP A 455 7.69 31.45 17.65
N PRO A 456 7.61 32.76 17.95
CA PRO A 456 8.21 33.34 19.15
C PRO A 456 7.62 32.77 20.46
N SER A 457 6.42 32.19 20.41
CA SER A 457 5.79 31.55 21.57
C SER A 457 6.28 30.11 21.83
N LYS A 458 6.90 29.47 20.83
CA LYS A 458 7.29 28.05 20.81
C LYS A 458 8.66 27.88 20.16
N VAL A 459 9.65 28.56 20.74
CA VAL A 459 11.04 28.55 20.27
C VAL A 459 11.62 27.13 20.16
N PRO A 460 11.51 26.22 21.15
CA PRO A 460 12.14 24.90 21.04
C PRO A 460 11.46 24.01 20.00
N GLU A 461 10.14 24.04 19.87
CA GLU A 461 9.40 23.29 18.85
C GLU A 461 9.72 23.81 17.44
N SER A 462 9.83 25.13 17.28
CA SER A 462 10.23 25.76 16.02
C SER A 462 11.62 25.31 15.61
N ALA A 463 12.59 25.33 16.54
CA ALA A 463 13.95 24.84 16.30
C ALA A 463 13.96 23.35 15.92
N GLN A 464 13.12 22.52 16.55
CA GLN A 464 13.03 21.10 16.19
C GLN A 464 12.51 20.88 14.76
N ILE A 465 11.49 21.63 14.35
CA ILE A 465 10.93 21.55 12.98
C ILE A 465 11.97 21.97 11.96
N GLN A 466 12.63 23.11 12.19
CA GLN A 466 13.68 23.61 11.32
C GLN A 466 14.81 22.57 11.17
N LEU A 467 15.25 21.96 12.27
CA LEU A 467 16.30 20.93 12.25
C LEU A 467 15.86 19.69 11.46
N LYS A 468 14.64 19.19 11.67
CA LYS A 468 14.10 18.04 10.92
C LYS A 468 13.97 18.35 9.43
N TYR A 469 13.57 19.57 9.07
CA TYR A 469 13.46 19.99 7.68
C TYR A 469 14.82 20.11 7.00
N ILE A 470 15.82 20.68 7.69
CA ILE A 470 17.20 20.72 7.22
C ILE A 470 17.73 19.30 6.97
N ASP A 471 17.53 18.39 7.92
CA ASP A 471 17.92 16.99 7.81
C ASP A 471 17.21 16.25 6.64
N LEU A 472 15.94 16.55 6.40
CA LEU A 472 15.19 16.07 5.23
C LEU A 472 15.83 16.52 3.91
N LEU A 473 16.10 17.83 3.75
CA LEU A 473 16.72 18.37 2.53
C LEU A 473 18.15 17.85 2.32
N VAL A 474 18.95 17.74 3.38
CA VAL A 474 20.29 17.13 3.29
C VAL A 474 20.20 15.68 2.84
N THR A 475 19.20 14.94 3.35
CA THR A 475 18.97 13.54 2.96
C THR A 475 18.55 13.44 1.50
N GLU A 476 17.64 14.30 1.02
CA GLU A 476 17.22 14.40 -0.38
C GLU A 476 18.42 14.61 -1.32
N LEU A 477 19.20 15.67 -1.08
CA LEU A 477 20.38 16.01 -1.90
C LEU A 477 21.40 14.87 -1.94
N LYS A 478 21.62 14.18 -0.80
CA LYS A 478 22.53 13.05 -0.74
C LYS A 478 22.00 11.82 -1.46
N ILE A 479 20.71 11.53 -1.40
CA ILE A 479 20.14 10.32 -2.01
C ILE A 479 20.02 10.49 -3.52
N GLU A 480 19.40 11.57 -3.98
CA GLU A 480 19.00 11.76 -5.38
C GLU A 480 20.09 12.43 -6.21
N TYR A 481 20.87 13.35 -5.64
CA TYR A 481 21.75 14.23 -6.42
C TYR A 481 23.25 13.92 -6.27
N SER A 482 23.71 13.45 -5.12
CA SER A 482 25.16 13.27 -4.88
C SER A 482 25.85 12.29 -5.84
N LYS A 483 25.09 11.38 -6.46
CA LYS A 483 25.60 10.39 -7.42
C LYS A 483 25.70 10.93 -8.85
N LEU A 484 25.08 12.07 -9.14
CA LEU A 484 24.90 12.60 -10.50
C LEU A 484 25.79 13.84 -10.71
N THR A 485 26.74 13.74 -11.64
CA THR A 485 27.65 14.86 -11.96
C THR A 485 26.99 15.92 -12.83
N ASP A 486 25.86 15.60 -13.45
CA ASP A 486 25.23 16.44 -14.48
C ASP A 486 24.67 17.75 -13.91
N PHE A 487 24.23 17.77 -12.64
CA PHE A 487 23.74 18.99 -11.96
C PHE A 487 24.81 20.05 -11.72
N ARG A 488 26.09 19.70 -11.87
CA ARG A 488 27.20 20.66 -11.82
C ARG A 488 27.42 21.37 -13.15
N SER A 489 26.87 20.83 -14.24
CA SER A 489 26.97 21.46 -15.55
C SER A 489 26.05 22.67 -15.64
N ALA A 490 26.51 23.70 -16.35
CA ALA A 490 25.80 24.98 -16.44
C ALA A 490 24.41 24.80 -17.07
N ASN A 491 23.40 25.36 -16.39
CA ASN A 491 21.99 25.35 -16.74
C ASN A 491 21.37 23.96 -17.02
N HIS A 492 21.88 22.93 -16.34
CA HIS A 492 21.21 21.64 -16.31
C HIS A 492 19.78 21.79 -15.76
N ASP A 493 18.79 21.09 -16.33
CA ASP A 493 17.38 21.12 -15.92
C ASP A 493 16.74 22.53 -15.82
N ASN A 494 17.24 23.53 -16.55
CA ASN A 494 16.82 24.94 -16.43
C ASN A 494 16.99 25.50 -15.01
N LEU A 495 18.04 25.07 -14.29
CA LEU A 495 18.33 25.58 -12.94
C LEU A 495 18.86 27.02 -12.96
N VAL A 496 19.22 27.54 -14.13
CA VAL A 496 19.60 28.95 -14.37
C VAL A 496 18.55 29.56 -15.28
N THR A 497 17.68 30.41 -14.74
CA THR A 497 16.67 31.11 -15.54
C THR A 497 16.73 32.60 -15.27
N ASP A 498 16.34 33.40 -16.27
CA ASP A 498 16.08 34.84 -16.13
C ASP A 498 14.81 35.14 -15.31
N SER A 499 14.26 34.14 -14.60
CA SER A 499 12.94 34.17 -13.98
C SER A 499 12.98 33.80 -12.50
N HIS A 500 12.04 34.34 -11.72
CA HIS A 500 11.80 34.05 -10.29
C HIS A 500 11.45 32.57 -9.97
N ASN A 501 11.50 31.66 -10.95
CA ASN A 501 10.99 30.30 -10.84
C ASN A 501 12.08 29.24 -10.63
N SER A 502 13.37 29.59 -10.64
CA SER A 502 14.42 28.59 -10.33
C SER A 502 14.31 28.16 -8.87
N VAL A 503 14.23 26.85 -8.63
CA VAL A 503 14.19 26.29 -7.27
C VAL A 503 15.44 26.66 -6.46
N VAL A 504 16.58 26.84 -7.12
CA VAL A 504 17.84 27.28 -6.50
C VAL A 504 17.73 28.72 -5.99
N ASN A 505 17.04 29.56 -6.75
CA ASN A 505 16.77 30.93 -6.37
C ASN A 505 15.81 30.99 -5.17
N LEU A 506 14.69 30.27 -5.22
CA LEU A 506 13.73 30.18 -4.11
C LEU A 506 14.37 29.73 -2.80
N PHE A 507 15.38 28.85 -2.87
CA PHE A 507 16.17 28.43 -1.72
C PHE A 507 16.97 29.59 -1.12
N TYR A 508 17.67 30.38 -1.94
CA TYR A 508 18.42 31.57 -1.48
C TYR A 508 17.49 32.65 -0.90
N GLU A 509 16.31 32.87 -1.48
CA GLU A 509 15.31 33.79 -0.93
C GLU A 509 14.90 33.42 0.50
N GLN A 510 14.83 32.12 0.84
CA GLN A 510 14.49 31.73 2.20
C GLN A 510 15.61 32.04 3.21
N LEU A 511 16.88 32.15 2.78
CA LEU A 511 17.97 32.56 3.66
C LEU A 511 17.80 34.00 4.15
N GLU A 512 17.13 34.87 3.39
CA GLU A 512 16.79 36.21 3.86
C GLU A 512 15.82 36.17 5.05
N LYS A 513 14.83 35.29 4.99
CA LYS A 513 13.92 35.06 6.12
C LYS A 513 14.68 34.49 7.32
N VAL A 514 15.62 33.57 7.10
CA VAL A 514 16.48 33.03 8.17
C VAL A 514 17.33 34.13 8.81
N ALA A 515 17.91 35.03 8.03
CA ALA A 515 18.72 36.14 8.54
C ALA A 515 17.91 37.20 9.31
N SER A 516 16.58 37.24 9.11
CA SER A 516 15.68 38.08 9.89
C SER A 516 15.39 37.55 11.31
N LEU A 517 15.78 36.31 11.61
CA LEU A 517 15.60 35.68 12.91
C LEU A 517 16.58 36.23 13.96
N THR A 518 16.28 36.01 15.24
CA THR A 518 17.18 36.44 16.32
C THR A 518 18.47 35.62 16.31
N ILE A 519 19.60 36.26 16.63
CA ILE A 519 20.93 35.60 16.68
C ILE A 519 20.90 34.38 17.62
N GLU A 520 20.20 34.49 18.75
CA GLU A 520 20.04 33.40 19.72
C GLU A 520 19.35 32.18 19.11
N TYR A 521 18.29 32.39 18.33
CA TYR A 521 17.57 31.30 17.67
C TYR A 521 18.39 30.71 16.53
N LEU A 522 19.00 31.56 15.70
CA LEU A 522 19.84 31.16 14.59
C LEU A 522 20.96 30.21 15.05
N ASN A 523 21.59 30.52 16.19
CA ASN A 523 22.68 29.74 16.76
C ASN A 523 22.29 28.31 17.15
N ILE A 524 21.00 28.00 17.36
CA ILE A 524 20.54 26.66 17.75
C ILE A 524 20.83 25.64 16.64
N ASN A 525 20.51 25.99 15.38
CA ASN A 525 20.58 25.08 14.24
C ASN A 525 21.60 25.51 13.16
N LEU A 526 22.44 26.50 13.46
CA LEU A 526 23.38 27.08 12.50
C LEU A 526 24.32 26.04 11.87
N SER A 527 24.84 25.10 12.66
CA SER A 527 25.74 24.06 12.14
C SER A 527 25.06 23.16 11.10
N ALA A 528 23.80 22.80 11.32
CA ALA A 528 23.01 22.00 10.39
C ALA A 528 22.67 22.80 9.14
N LEU A 529 22.34 24.10 9.28
CA LEU A 529 22.07 24.99 8.16
C LEU A 529 23.31 25.15 7.26
N LEU A 530 24.50 25.32 7.86
CA LEU A 530 25.74 25.41 7.10
C LEU A 530 26.08 24.11 6.39
N GLN A 531 25.85 22.96 7.03
CA GLN A 531 25.97 21.67 6.36
C GLN A 531 25.04 21.56 5.16
N LEU A 532 23.80 22.04 5.27
CA LEU A 532 22.88 22.08 4.14
C LEU A 532 23.40 22.98 3.02
N LEU A 533 23.90 24.17 3.33
CA LEU A 533 24.50 25.07 2.34
C LEU A 533 25.69 24.43 1.62
N GLU A 534 26.60 23.81 2.37
CA GLU A 534 27.76 23.10 1.82
C GLU A 534 27.33 21.98 0.86
N VAL A 535 26.41 21.11 1.30
CA VAL A 535 25.88 20.02 0.47
C VAL A 535 25.16 20.55 -0.77
N PHE A 536 24.36 21.60 -0.62
CA PHE A 536 23.61 22.22 -1.71
C PHE A 536 24.53 22.81 -2.78
N ILE A 537 25.54 23.57 -2.38
CA ILE A 537 26.52 24.19 -3.28
C ILE A 537 27.33 23.11 -4.01
N HIS A 538 27.84 22.10 -3.31
CA HIS A 538 28.58 21.01 -3.96
C HIS A 538 27.74 20.13 -4.89
N THR A 539 26.42 20.12 -4.69
CA THR A 539 25.47 19.39 -5.53
C THR A 539 25.24 20.12 -6.85
N PHE A 540 24.92 21.42 -6.79
CA PHE A 540 24.55 22.20 -7.98
C PHE A 540 25.71 22.96 -8.64
N GLY A 541 26.86 23.07 -7.98
CA GLY A 541 28.09 23.64 -8.53
C GLY A 541 27.87 24.98 -9.24
N ALA A 542 28.18 25.01 -10.54
CA ALA A 542 28.03 26.20 -11.39
C ALA A 542 26.62 26.84 -11.31
N ASN A 543 25.56 26.04 -11.22
CA ASN A 543 24.19 26.54 -11.14
C ASN A 543 23.93 27.27 -9.82
N SER A 544 24.49 26.75 -8.72
CA SER A 544 24.44 27.44 -7.42
C SER A 544 25.24 28.74 -7.47
N THR A 545 26.42 28.75 -8.09
CA THR A 545 27.25 29.97 -8.21
C THR A 545 26.55 31.06 -9.02
N ILE A 546 26.01 30.73 -10.20
CA ILE A 546 25.34 31.70 -11.08
C ILE A 546 24.14 32.35 -10.37
N ASN A 547 23.28 31.55 -9.73
CA ASN A 547 22.13 32.07 -9.00
C ASN A 547 22.53 32.83 -7.72
N CYS A 548 23.71 32.56 -7.13
CA CYS A 548 24.16 33.22 -5.90
C CYS A 548 24.71 34.64 -6.13
N ILE A 549 25.35 34.93 -7.27
CA ILE A 549 26.04 36.23 -7.48
C ILE A 549 25.13 37.45 -7.25
N PRO A 550 23.88 37.47 -7.75
CA PRO A 550 22.98 38.61 -7.51
C PRO A 550 22.68 38.82 -6.02
N PHE A 551 22.43 37.74 -5.28
CA PHE A 551 22.26 37.79 -3.82
C PHE A 551 23.53 38.25 -3.11
N PHE A 552 24.70 37.75 -3.51
CA PHE A 552 25.99 38.15 -2.92
C PHE A 552 26.23 39.66 -3.06
N LEU A 553 25.98 40.22 -4.25
CA LEU A 553 26.12 41.65 -4.51
C LEU A 553 25.13 42.51 -3.71
N GLN A 554 23.95 41.97 -3.39
CA GLN A 554 22.92 42.65 -2.60
C GLN A 554 23.15 42.51 -1.09
N TRP A 555 23.63 41.35 -0.63
CA TRP A 555 23.79 41.03 0.79
C TRP A 555 25.09 41.57 1.38
N GLN A 556 26.11 41.84 0.57
CA GLN A 556 27.35 42.44 1.08
C GLN A 556 27.10 43.83 1.67
N LEU A 557 27.75 44.12 2.80
CA LEU A 557 27.67 45.45 3.41
C LEU A 557 28.41 46.48 2.57
N SER A 558 27.70 47.52 2.14
CA SER A 558 28.30 48.68 1.47
C SER A 558 28.74 49.77 2.45
N ASP A 559 27.96 49.98 3.52
CA ASP A 559 28.22 50.98 4.54
C ASP A 559 28.10 50.40 5.95
N ILE A 560 29.17 50.50 6.73
CA ILE A 560 29.22 50.02 8.13
C ILE A 560 28.25 50.81 9.02
N THR A 561 27.96 52.06 8.69
CA THR A 561 27.14 52.97 9.51
C THR A 561 25.65 52.63 9.50
N THR A 562 25.16 51.87 8.51
CA THR A 562 23.75 51.49 8.36
C THR A 562 23.49 50.02 8.68
N ALA A 563 24.49 49.31 9.21
CA ALA A 563 24.44 47.88 9.42
C ALA A 563 23.47 47.50 10.57
N THR A 564 22.39 46.79 10.23
CA THR A 564 21.52 46.09 11.19
C THR A 564 22.06 44.68 11.47
N PRO A 565 21.74 44.05 12.62
CA PRO A 565 22.15 42.66 12.89
C PRO A 565 21.77 41.67 11.77
N SER A 566 20.60 41.83 11.17
CA SER A 566 20.16 41.00 10.03
C SER A 566 21.00 41.24 8.76
N SER A 567 21.35 42.49 8.46
CA SER A 567 22.24 42.81 7.32
C SER A 567 23.65 42.26 7.52
N ILE A 568 24.14 42.25 8.76
CA ILE A 568 25.44 41.65 9.11
C ILE A 568 25.38 40.11 8.98
N ILE A 569 24.27 39.48 9.36
CA ILE A 569 24.08 38.03 9.17
C ILE A 569 24.01 37.69 7.67
N LEU A 570 23.30 38.47 6.87
CA LEU A 570 23.24 38.30 5.41
C LEU A 570 24.61 38.41 4.75
N ASP A 571 25.38 39.43 5.12
CA ASP A 571 26.76 39.60 4.68
C ASP A 571 27.63 38.40 5.08
N ASN A 572 27.53 37.92 6.33
CA ASN A 572 28.25 36.72 6.76
C ASN A 572 27.82 35.46 5.97
N PHE A 573 26.52 35.26 5.68
CA PHE A 573 26.05 34.17 4.83
C PHE A 573 26.58 34.30 3.39
N ALA A 574 26.58 35.51 2.81
CA ALA A 574 27.09 35.77 1.48
C ALA A 574 28.55 35.33 1.34
N TYR A 575 29.40 35.69 2.32
CA TYR A 575 30.82 35.31 2.29
C TYR A 575 31.06 33.82 2.59
N ILE A 576 30.21 33.16 3.37
CA ILE A 576 30.27 31.70 3.57
C ILE A 576 29.89 30.97 2.27
N ILE A 577 28.80 31.38 1.63
CA ILE A 577 28.34 30.80 0.37
C ILE A 577 29.39 31.04 -0.72
N ALA A 578 29.97 32.24 -0.79
CA ALA A 578 31.06 32.55 -1.71
C ALA A 578 32.30 31.67 -1.46
N TYR A 579 32.65 31.43 -0.19
CA TYR A 579 33.76 30.53 0.18
C TYR A 579 33.53 29.10 -0.34
N TYR A 580 32.37 28.50 -0.05
CA TYR A 580 32.05 27.14 -0.51
C TYR A 580 31.96 27.06 -2.04
N ASN A 581 31.47 28.11 -2.71
CA ASN A 581 31.50 28.18 -4.17
C ASN A 581 32.93 28.23 -4.71
N ALA A 582 33.81 29.04 -4.11
CA ALA A 582 35.22 29.13 -4.50
C ALA A 582 35.96 27.80 -4.30
N GLU A 583 35.68 27.10 -3.21
CA GLU A 583 36.17 25.75 -2.94
C GLU A 583 35.65 24.75 -3.99
N SER A 584 34.36 24.79 -4.32
CA SER A 584 33.76 23.93 -5.34
C SER A 584 34.33 24.16 -6.74
N ILE A 585 34.75 25.40 -7.06
CA ILE A 585 35.39 25.77 -8.34
C ILE A 585 36.91 25.49 -8.33
N GLN A 586 37.48 25.17 -7.16
CA GLN A 586 38.92 24.93 -6.95
C GLN A 586 39.83 26.13 -7.28
N SER A 587 39.33 27.37 -7.13
CA SER A 587 40.11 28.59 -7.41
C SER A 587 40.83 29.11 -6.16
N LYS A 588 42.14 28.83 -6.05
CA LYS A 588 42.98 29.24 -4.91
C LYS A 588 43.04 30.76 -4.70
N GLU A 589 43.09 31.52 -5.79
CA GLU A 589 43.17 32.98 -5.76
C GLU A 589 41.89 33.59 -5.15
N LEU A 590 40.74 33.10 -5.61
CA LEU A 590 39.44 33.54 -5.13
C LEU A 590 39.22 33.15 -3.66
N THR A 591 39.57 31.92 -3.29
CA THR A 591 39.49 31.46 -1.90
C THR A 591 40.33 32.38 -0.99
N HIS A 592 41.54 32.74 -1.41
CA HIS A 592 42.39 33.67 -0.65
C HIS A 592 41.77 35.06 -0.52
N GLN A 593 41.21 35.63 -1.59
CA GLN A 593 40.52 36.92 -1.54
C GLN A 593 39.31 36.90 -0.61
N ILE A 594 38.48 35.87 -0.67
CA ILE A 594 37.30 35.72 0.20
C ILE A 594 37.74 35.58 1.66
N LEU A 595 38.73 34.73 1.95
CA LEU A 595 39.27 34.55 3.31
C LEU A 595 39.86 35.83 3.88
N SER A 596 40.58 36.63 3.08
CA SER A 596 41.11 37.93 3.52
C SER A 596 40.00 38.91 3.94
N LYS A 597 38.85 38.87 3.27
CA LYS A 597 37.67 39.73 3.55
C LYS A 597 36.81 39.21 4.71
N ILE A 598 36.78 37.89 4.93
CA ILE A 598 36.24 37.28 6.14
C ILE A 598 37.09 37.72 7.35
N GLN A 599 38.42 37.72 7.22
CA GLN A 599 39.31 38.13 8.29
C GLN A 599 39.17 39.62 8.63
N TYR A 600 38.96 40.48 7.63
CA TYR A 600 38.62 41.89 7.86
C TYR A 600 37.34 42.05 8.70
N ARG A 601 36.28 41.30 8.39
CA ARG A 601 34.99 41.34 9.15
C ARG A 601 35.15 40.89 10.59
N LYS A 602 35.93 39.84 10.83
CA LYS A 602 36.26 39.36 12.18
C LYS A 602 37.02 40.42 12.98
N ASN A 603 38.02 41.05 12.38
CA ASN A 603 38.82 42.10 13.03
C ASN A 603 37.99 43.34 13.39
N ASN A 604 36.92 43.62 12.65
CA ASN A 604 36.07 44.81 12.84
C ASN A 604 34.74 44.52 13.58
N ASN A 605 34.57 43.36 14.22
CA ASN A 605 33.34 42.93 14.91
C ASN A 605 32.09 42.88 14.00
N LEU A 606 32.28 42.67 12.69
CA LEU A 606 31.20 42.49 11.71
C LEU A 606 30.88 41.00 11.47
N TRP A 607 31.46 40.10 12.26
CA TRP A 607 31.22 38.66 12.17
C TRP A 607 30.40 38.16 13.37
N LEU A 608 29.11 37.89 13.15
CA LEU A 608 28.16 37.51 14.22
C LEU A 608 27.93 36.00 14.33
N LEU A 609 28.40 35.21 13.37
CA LEU A 609 28.22 33.76 13.35
C LEU A 609 29.29 33.07 14.23
N PRO A 610 28.92 32.22 15.21
CA PRO A 610 29.83 31.65 16.21
C PRO A 610 30.82 30.59 15.68
N LEU A 611 31.00 30.43 14.36
CA LEU A 611 31.87 29.40 13.80
C LEU A 611 33.33 29.80 13.68
N ASN A 612 34.18 28.80 13.93
CA ASN A 612 35.52 28.74 13.36
C ASN A 612 35.39 28.57 11.84
N THR A 613 35.35 29.66 11.08
CA THR A 613 35.60 29.57 9.63
C THR A 613 36.97 28.93 9.37
N PRO A 614 37.22 28.33 8.20
CA PRO A 614 38.52 27.74 7.87
C PRO A 614 39.64 28.75 8.13
N SER A 615 40.46 28.44 9.12
CA SER A 615 41.58 29.25 9.57
C SER A 615 42.79 28.90 8.73
N GLU A 616 43.03 29.67 7.68
CA GLU A 616 44.37 29.86 7.15
C GLU A 616 44.84 31.26 7.56
N GLU A 617 46.10 31.39 7.96
CA GLU A 617 46.75 32.63 8.39
C GLU A 617 46.87 33.60 7.21
N VAL A 618 45.77 34.27 6.85
CA VAL A 618 45.68 35.21 5.72
C VAL A 618 45.60 36.64 6.26
N GLU A 619 46.37 37.55 5.67
CA GLU A 619 46.34 38.98 5.99
C GLU A 619 44.97 39.60 5.64
N ALA A 620 44.47 40.51 6.48
CA ALA A 620 43.17 41.14 6.28
C ALA A 620 43.22 42.16 5.12
N SER A 621 42.21 42.15 4.25
CA SER A 621 42.08 43.12 3.16
C SER A 621 41.78 44.54 3.66
N ASP A 622 42.21 45.57 2.94
CA ASP A 622 41.87 46.97 3.20
C ASP A 622 40.49 47.39 2.65
N THR A 623 39.83 46.52 1.88
CA THR A 623 38.56 46.81 1.17
C THR A 623 37.37 46.04 1.73
N LEU A 624 36.25 46.73 1.92
CA LEU A 624 35.00 46.17 2.49
C LEU A 624 34.23 45.29 1.49
N GLU A 625 34.00 45.82 0.30
CA GLU A 625 33.20 45.21 -0.78
C GLU A 625 34.07 44.42 -1.75
N LEU A 626 33.49 43.39 -2.38
CA LEU A 626 34.03 42.79 -3.60
C LEU A 626 33.26 43.39 -4.79
N SER A 627 33.91 44.30 -5.51
CA SER A 627 33.23 45.10 -6.52
C SER A 627 32.85 44.25 -7.72
N LYS A 628 31.85 44.69 -8.50
CA LYS A 628 31.51 44.06 -9.78
C LYS A 628 32.72 43.96 -10.71
N ALA A 629 33.59 44.96 -10.71
CA ALA A 629 34.84 44.94 -11.48
C ALA A 629 35.82 43.86 -10.96
N ASP A 630 35.86 43.61 -9.65
CA ASP A 630 36.68 42.53 -9.07
C ASP A 630 36.08 41.15 -9.41
N ILE A 631 34.75 41.01 -9.48
CA ILE A 631 34.08 39.77 -9.91
C ILE A 631 34.32 39.51 -11.41
N GLU A 632 34.28 40.55 -12.24
CA GLU A 632 34.53 40.47 -13.68
C GLU A 632 36.00 40.21 -14.01
N GLN A 633 36.94 40.72 -13.21
CA GLN A 633 38.38 40.56 -13.42
C GLN A 633 38.95 39.31 -12.76
N SER A 634 38.36 38.87 -11.64
CA SER A 634 38.71 37.59 -11.03
C SER A 634 38.19 36.44 -11.88
N SER A 635 38.93 35.35 -11.88
CA SER A 635 38.62 34.09 -12.54
C SER A 635 37.32 33.40 -12.09
N LEU A 636 36.43 34.12 -11.40
CA LEU A 636 35.06 33.71 -11.04
C LEU A 636 34.25 33.34 -12.28
N LEU A 637 34.35 34.12 -13.35
CA LEU A 637 33.72 33.80 -14.63
C LEU A 637 34.55 32.75 -15.37
N VAL A 638 34.44 31.50 -14.94
CA VAL A 638 34.80 30.35 -15.77
C VAL A 638 34.10 30.54 -17.14
N PRO A 639 34.70 30.16 -18.29
CA PRO A 639 34.19 30.53 -19.62
C PRO A 639 32.68 30.31 -19.87
N PHE A 640 32.04 29.39 -19.15
CA PHE A 640 30.60 29.13 -19.22
C PHE A 640 29.71 30.20 -18.56
N MET A 641 30.22 31.03 -17.64
CA MET A 641 29.42 32.08 -16.97
C MET A 641 29.26 33.33 -17.82
N VAL A 642 30.12 33.51 -18.83
CA VAL A 642 30.03 34.63 -19.79
C VAL A 642 28.69 34.61 -20.53
N ASP A 643 28.19 33.40 -20.83
CA ASP A 643 26.89 33.18 -21.48
C ASP A 643 25.69 33.59 -20.60
N TYR A 644 25.90 33.79 -19.30
CA TYR A 644 24.88 34.17 -18.32
C TYR A 644 25.13 35.57 -17.72
N ASN A 645 26.03 36.38 -18.29
CA ASN A 645 26.31 37.73 -17.79
C ASN A 645 25.04 38.59 -17.69
N ASP A 646 24.11 38.45 -18.64
CA ASP A 646 22.83 39.15 -18.58
C ASP A 646 21.94 38.64 -17.44
N THR A 647 21.85 37.32 -17.25
CA THR A 647 21.13 36.69 -16.12
C THR A 647 21.77 37.00 -14.76
N ILE A 648 23.07 37.27 -14.70
CA ILE A 648 23.81 37.56 -13.46
C ILE A 648 23.69 39.03 -13.07
N PHE A 649 23.71 39.94 -14.04
CA PHE A 649 23.85 41.38 -13.79
C PHE A 649 22.64 42.24 -14.21
N HIS A 650 21.74 41.72 -15.06
CA HIS A 650 20.57 42.44 -15.57
C HIS A 650 19.22 41.86 -15.08
N SER A 651 19.21 40.67 -14.47
CA SER A 651 18.05 40.15 -13.75
C SER A 651 17.72 41.06 -12.56
N HIS A 652 16.58 41.74 -12.62
CA HIS A 652 16.09 42.55 -11.52
C HIS A 652 15.58 41.67 -10.36
N TYR A 653 16.48 41.17 -9.51
CA TYR A 653 16.09 40.54 -8.24
C TYR A 653 15.69 41.62 -7.22
N LYS A 654 14.61 42.35 -7.52
CA LYS A 654 13.83 43.13 -6.56
C LYS A 654 12.38 42.71 -6.72
N TYR A 655 11.87 41.97 -5.74
CA TYR A 655 10.43 42.03 -5.48
C TYR A 655 10.06 43.51 -5.21
N PRO A 656 8.89 43.98 -5.67
CA PRO A 656 8.40 45.29 -5.30
C PRO A 656 8.44 45.39 -3.78
N SER A 657 9.16 46.39 -3.27
CA SER A 657 9.23 46.72 -1.86
C SER A 657 7.81 46.89 -1.32
N ASN A 658 7.31 45.89 -0.61
CA ASN A 658 6.23 46.11 0.34
C ASN A 658 6.81 46.94 1.48
N SER A 659 6.69 48.25 1.32
CA SER A 659 6.78 49.21 2.40
C SER A 659 5.87 48.76 3.53
N LEU A 660 6.45 48.48 4.70
CA LEU A 660 5.80 48.89 5.94
C LEU A 660 5.68 50.42 5.86
N ASN A 661 4.52 50.90 5.39
CA ASN A 661 3.81 52.04 5.92
C ASN A 661 2.54 52.27 5.10
N GLY A 662 1.41 52.36 5.80
CA GLY A 662 0.16 52.78 5.22
C GLY A 662 0.22 54.22 4.69
N TYR A 663 -0.79 54.53 3.88
CA TYR A 663 -1.16 55.80 3.22
C TYR A 663 -0.68 56.01 1.77
N SER A 664 -1.60 55.61 0.88
CA SER A 664 -2.18 56.37 -0.24
C SER A 664 -1.33 57.24 -1.18
N SER A 665 -1.67 57.04 -2.46
CA SER A 665 -1.88 58.00 -3.56
C SER A 665 -0.82 58.11 -4.67
N GLN A 666 -1.27 57.65 -5.86
CA GLN A 666 -1.13 58.19 -7.21
C GLN A 666 0.27 58.56 -7.74
N GLU A 667 0.70 57.86 -8.80
CA GLU A 667 1.01 58.50 -10.08
C GLU A 667 0.99 57.49 -11.25
N GLN A 668 0.45 57.94 -12.38
CA GLN A 668 0.21 57.24 -13.64
C GLN A 668 1.41 57.39 -14.60
N GLY A 669 1.54 56.47 -15.56
CA GLY A 669 2.26 56.72 -16.82
C GLY A 669 2.80 55.44 -17.47
N HIS A 670 2.00 54.77 -18.32
CA HIS A 670 2.18 54.72 -19.78
C HIS A 670 3.29 53.79 -20.29
N TYR A 671 2.91 52.59 -20.75
CA TYR A 671 3.42 52.03 -22.01
C TYR A 671 2.31 51.29 -22.75
N ASN A 672 2.28 51.53 -24.07
CA ASN A 672 1.20 51.25 -25.02
C ASN A 672 1.08 49.77 -25.39
N GLU A 673 -0.14 49.26 -25.39
CA GLU A 673 -0.57 48.15 -26.24
C GLU A 673 -0.86 48.70 -27.64
N ALA A 674 -0.06 48.30 -28.63
CA ALA A 674 -0.45 48.31 -30.04
C ALA A 674 0.40 47.28 -30.80
N ASP A 675 -0.30 46.51 -31.63
CA ASP A 675 0.18 45.56 -32.64
C ASP A 675 0.74 44.25 -32.05
N ILE A 676 0.17 43.06 -32.28
CA ILE A 676 -0.44 42.53 -33.51
C ILE A 676 -1.56 41.54 -33.12
N THR A 677 -2.76 41.81 -33.59
CA THR A 677 -3.84 40.84 -33.80
C THR A 677 -3.74 40.26 -35.22
N GLU A 678 -4.51 39.20 -35.46
CA GLU A 678 -4.68 38.39 -36.69
C GLU A 678 -3.92 37.05 -36.60
N ASP A 679 -4.56 35.88 -36.65
CA ASP A 679 -5.90 35.63 -37.18
C ASP A 679 -6.43 34.19 -36.94
N PHE A 680 -7.76 34.08 -37.02
CA PHE A 680 -8.62 32.91 -37.32
C PHE A 680 -8.88 31.81 -36.27
N ASP A 681 -9.79 32.10 -35.34
CA ASP A 681 -11.24 31.81 -35.43
C ASP A 681 -11.73 30.44 -35.99
N GLN A 682 -12.58 29.77 -35.20
CA GLN A 682 -13.88 29.12 -35.54
C GLN A 682 -14.19 27.94 -34.59
N SER A 683 -15.07 28.13 -33.59
CA SER A 683 -16.55 27.90 -33.64
C SER A 683 -16.92 26.48 -33.15
N TYR A 684 -17.98 26.14 -32.42
CA TYR A 684 -19.32 26.68 -32.10
C TYR A 684 -19.69 26.19 -30.67
N GLN A 685 -20.27 27.00 -29.76
CA GLN A 685 -21.72 27.19 -29.44
C GLN A 685 -22.46 25.87 -29.07
N GLU A 686 -23.32 25.77 -28.05
CA GLU A 686 -24.51 26.55 -27.62
C GLU A 686 -24.86 26.02 -26.19
N THR A 687 -24.94 26.82 -25.13
CA THR A 687 -26.12 27.54 -24.55
C THR A 687 -27.40 26.75 -24.26
N ASP A 688 -27.95 27.03 -23.07
CA ASP A 688 -29.39 27.17 -22.70
C ASP A 688 -29.72 26.50 -21.36
N HIS A 689 -30.55 27.00 -20.45
CA HIS A 689 -31.19 28.30 -20.20
C HIS A 689 -31.94 28.17 -18.83
N ILE A 690 -31.97 29.27 -18.06
CA ILE A 690 -33.12 29.88 -17.31
C ILE A 690 -33.87 29.07 -16.23
N ALA A 691 -33.95 29.62 -15.00
CA ALA A 691 -35.19 30.21 -14.44
C ALA A 691 -35.07 30.64 -12.95
N ASN A 692 -35.50 31.88 -12.68
CA ASN A 692 -35.66 32.54 -11.36
C ASN A 692 -36.95 32.11 -10.64
N GLY A 693 -37.02 32.31 -9.31
CA GLY A 693 -38.30 32.54 -8.62
C GLY A 693 -38.30 32.45 -7.08
N THR A 694 -38.02 33.58 -6.42
CA THR A 694 -38.79 34.25 -5.33
C THR A 694 -39.59 33.45 -4.26
N THR A 695 -39.38 33.75 -2.95
CA THR A 695 -40.32 34.42 -2.00
C THR A 695 -40.22 34.01 -0.50
N THR A 696 -40.13 35.06 0.36
CA THR A 696 -40.79 35.33 1.69
C THR A 696 -40.66 34.42 2.95
N THR A 697 -39.99 35.00 3.95
CA THR A 697 -40.36 35.24 5.39
C THR A 697 -41.56 34.52 6.05
N MET A 698 -41.37 33.96 7.26
CA MET A 698 -42.03 34.41 8.52
C MET A 698 -41.62 33.64 9.80
N ASN A 699 -41.69 34.38 10.91
CA ASN A 699 -41.36 34.15 12.33
C ASN A 699 -42.00 32.95 13.07
N GLY A 700 -41.35 32.54 14.18
CA GLY A 700 -41.99 31.84 15.30
C GLY A 700 -41.07 31.62 16.52
N ASN A 701 -41.22 32.46 17.55
CA ASN A 701 -40.51 32.46 18.85
C ASN A 701 -40.78 31.24 19.74
N GLY A 702 -39.80 30.88 20.60
CA GLY A 702 -39.99 29.97 21.74
C GLY A 702 -38.72 29.76 22.59
N ASN A 703 -38.54 30.60 23.60
CA ASN A 703 -37.42 30.71 24.55
C ASN A 703 -37.30 29.52 25.53
N THR A 704 -36.08 29.05 25.86
CA THR A 704 -35.54 28.91 27.25
C THR A 704 -34.10 28.35 27.28
N ASN A 705 -33.14 29.24 27.59
CA ASN A 705 -31.88 29.13 28.35
C ASN A 705 -31.09 27.79 28.47
N GLY A 706 -29.85 27.83 27.95
CA GLY A 706 -28.65 27.88 28.80
C GLY A 706 -27.68 26.70 28.78
N HIS A 707 -26.67 26.72 27.90
CA HIS A 707 -25.24 26.66 28.24
C HIS A 707 -24.36 26.80 26.99
N PHE A 708 -23.24 27.53 27.15
CA PHE A 708 -22.28 27.91 26.12
C PHE A 708 -21.59 26.70 25.45
N GLU A 709 -21.74 26.59 24.13
CA GLU A 709 -20.78 25.91 23.25
C GLU A 709 -20.29 26.93 22.21
N ASN A 710 -19.01 27.30 22.29
CA ASN A 710 -18.30 28.00 21.22
C ASN A 710 -17.22 27.03 20.72
N SER A 711 -17.61 26.11 19.85
CA SER A 711 -16.72 25.34 18.98
C SER A 711 -16.89 25.86 17.56
N GLN A 712 -16.16 26.93 17.24
CA GLN A 712 -16.07 27.42 15.87
C GLN A 712 -15.27 26.41 15.05
N HIS A 713 -15.98 25.83 14.08
CA HIS A 713 -15.49 24.98 13.01
C HIS A 713 -14.28 25.61 12.31
N ILE A 714 -13.16 24.89 12.30
CA ILE A 714 -11.95 25.23 11.55
C ILE A 714 -11.99 24.45 10.23
N SER A 715 -11.69 25.14 9.12
CA SER A 715 -11.78 24.69 7.73
C SER A 715 -10.84 23.52 7.40
N LEU A 716 -11.29 22.31 7.72
CA LEU A 716 -10.89 21.04 7.11
C LEU A 716 -11.84 20.68 5.94
N ALA A 717 -12.44 21.68 5.29
CA ALA A 717 -13.54 21.49 4.35
C ALA A 717 -13.08 21.10 2.94
N MET A 718 -11.87 21.45 2.50
CA MET A 718 -11.42 21.08 1.14
C MET A 718 -10.98 19.61 1.00
N LEU A 719 -10.57 18.96 2.09
CA LEU A 719 -10.31 17.51 2.11
C LEU A 719 -11.59 16.68 2.30
N ILE A 720 -12.66 17.26 2.85
CA ILE A 720 -13.90 16.55 3.21
C ILE A 720 -15.03 16.79 2.19
N GLN A 721 -15.12 17.94 1.52
CA GLN A 721 -16.27 18.27 0.65
C GLN A 721 -16.41 17.43 -0.63
N ASN A 722 -15.41 16.64 -1.02
CA ASN A 722 -15.57 15.65 -2.09
C ASN A 722 -16.00 14.25 -1.60
N SER A 723 -16.23 14.06 -0.29
CA SER A 723 -16.51 12.74 0.29
C SER A 723 -17.89 12.57 0.94
N GLU A 724 -18.58 13.66 1.30
CA GLU A 724 -19.84 13.56 2.06
C GLU A 724 -21.09 13.20 1.24
N ASN A 725 -20.96 12.94 -0.05
CA ASN A 725 -22.07 12.49 -0.89
C ASN A 725 -21.99 11.05 -1.39
N HIS A 726 -21.19 10.14 -0.80
CA HIS A 726 -21.23 8.73 -1.19
C HIS A 726 -21.01 7.74 -0.04
N SER A 727 -22.01 7.60 0.82
CA SER A 727 -22.32 6.29 1.39
C SER A 727 -22.59 5.32 0.22
N ILE A 728 -21.79 4.24 0.10
CA ILE A 728 -21.87 3.15 -0.91
C ILE A 728 -21.13 3.38 -2.26
N ARG A 729 -20.16 4.32 -2.42
CA ARG A 729 -19.34 4.36 -3.68
C ARG A 729 -17.81 4.22 -3.56
N SER A 730 -17.22 3.99 -2.39
CA SER A 730 -15.77 3.87 -2.21
C SER A 730 -15.21 2.47 -2.48
N VAL A 731 -15.52 1.91 -3.65
CA VAL A 731 -14.85 0.71 -4.20
C VAL A 731 -14.26 1.10 -5.55
N PRO A 732 -12.98 0.78 -5.86
CA PRO A 732 -12.39 1.13 -7.15
C PRO A 732 -13.26 0.60 -8.30
N LEU A 733 -13.38 1.35 -9.41
CA LEU A 733 -14.23 0.96 -10.54
C LEU A 733 -13.91 -0.46 -11.07
N SER A 734 -12.65 -0.88 -10.96
CA SER A 734 -12.20 -2.25 -11.26
C SER A 734 -12.77 -3.31 -10.30
N ALA A 735 -12.87 -3.01 -9.01
CA ALA A 735 -13.48 -3.89 -8.00
C ALA A 735 -15.02 -3.85 -8.03
N ARG A 736 -15.62 -2.73 -8.46
CA ARG A 736 -17.09 -2.59 -8.57
C ARG A 736 -17.68 -3.43 -9.70
N GLY A 737 -16.96 -3.57 -10.83
CA GLY A 737 -17.33 -4.47 -11.93
C GLY A 737 -17.20 -5.96 -11.57
N LEU A 738 -16.21 -6.30 -10.74
CA LEU A 738 -15.99 -7.66 -10.20
C LEU A 738 -17.04 -8.05 -9.14
N LEU A 739 -17.47 -7.11 -8.30
CA LEU A 739 -18.51 -7.35 -7.29
C LEU A 739 -19.92 -7.45 -7.88
N ASN A 740 -20.15 -6.88 -9.07
CA ASN A 740 -21.46 -6.84 -9.73
C ASN A 740 -21.56 -7.68 -11.01
N ASN A 741 -20.62 -8.60 -11.28
CA ASN A 741 -20.62 -9.49 -12.46
C ASN A 741 -20.91 -8.78 -13.81
N SER A 742 -20.45 -7.54 -13.99
CA SER A 742 -20.71 -6.76 -15.20
C SER A 742 -19.47 -6.03 -15.68
N LEU A 743 -18.58 -6.78 -16.34
CA LEU A 743 -17.54 -6.20 -17.19
C LEU A 743 -17.79 -6.67 -18.63
N ASN A 744 -18.19 -5.74 -19.49
CA ASN A 744 -18.14 -5.97 -20.93
C ASN A 744 -16.69 -5.98 -21.39
N GLN A 745 -16.30 -7.03 -22.10
CA GLN A 745 -14.97 -7.21 -22.66
C GLN A 745 -14.64 -6.05 -23.65
N PRO A 746 -13.42 -5.48 -23.61
CA PRO A 746 -13.06 -4.38 -24.51
C PRO A 746 -13.05 -4.84 -25.97
N LYS A 747 -13.47 -3.95 -26.87
CA LYS A 747 -13.56 -4.27 -28.30
C LYS A 747 -12.14 -4.29 -28.91
N VAL A 748 -11.90 -5.18 -29.87
CA VAL A 748 -10.60 -5.35 -30.57
C VAL A 748 -10.03 -4.03 -31.13
N LYS A 749 -10.88 -3.06 -31.48
CA LYS A 749 -10.45 -1.72 -31.92
C LYS A 749 -9.76 -0.89 -30.82
N GLU A 750 -10.16 -1.05 -29.56
CA GLU A 750 -9.57 -0.32 -28.42
C GLU A 750 -8.18 -0.88 -28.08
N LEU A 751 -8.01 -2.20 -28.21
CA LEU A 751 -6.70 -2.86 -28.10
C LEU A 751 -5.74 -2.46 -29.23
N ARG A 752 -6.24 -2.30 -30.48
CA ARG A 752 -5.42 -1.79 -31.59
C ARG A 752 -4.88 -0.39 -31.33
N LYS A 753 -5.69 0.49 -30.72
CA LYS A 753 -5.30 1.89 -30.47
C LYS A 753 -4.23 2.02 -29.38
N ALA A 754 -4.22 1.10 -28.41
CA ALA A 754 -3.20 1.03 -27.36
C ALA A 754 -1.85 0.47 -27.85
N ILE A 755 -1.88 -0.44 -28.84
CA ILE A 755 -0.68 -1.10 -29.37
C ILE A 755 0.00 -0.26 -30.47
N SER A 756 -0.73 0.60 -31.19
CA SER A 756 -0.21 1.28 -32.38
C SER A 756 0.55 2.61 -32.15
N GLY A 757 0.94 2.95 -30.91
CA GLY A 757 1.99 3.96 -30.63
C GLY A 757 1.84 5.36 -31.25
N PHE A 758 0.64 5.78 -31.65
CA PHE A 758 0.44 6.99 -32.45
C PHE A 758 0.29 8.24 -31.57
N SER A 759 1.34 8.63 -30.83
CA SER A 759 1.44 9.97 -30.18
C SER A 759 2.86 10.40 -29.77
N LEU A 760 3.94 9.72 -30.18
CA LEU A 760 5.30 10.22 -29.93
C LEU A 760 5.83 10.95 -31.17
N LYS A 761 5.75 12.29 -31.15
CA LYS A 761 6.56 13.16 -32.02
C LYS A 761 8.02 13.02 -31.60
N GLN A 762 8.87 12.43 -32.47
CA GLN A 762 10.31 12.37 -32.26
C GLN A 762 10.98 13.71 -32.60
N PRO A 763 11.97 14.20 -31.81
CA PRO A 763 12.88 15.25 -32.24
C PRO A 763 14.01 14.66 -33.10
N ARG A 764 14.42 15.41 -34.13
CA ARG A 764 15.55 15.08 -35.02
C ARG A 764 16.88 15.26 -34.28
N PHE A 765 17.75 14.25 -34.31
CA PHE A 765 19.18 14.41 -34.01
C PHE A 765 20.03 13.96 -35.20
N ASN A 766 21.04 14.77 -35.50
CA ASN A 766 21.97 14.65 -36.62
C ASN A 766 23.06 13.59 -36.39
N ASN A 767 23.56 13.07 -37.52
CA ASN A 767 24.65 12.12 -37.69
C ASN A 767 25.94 12.45 -36.92
N VAL A 768 26.57 11.42 -36.32
CA VAL A 768 28.03 11.19 -36.35
C VAL A 768 28.28 9.67 -36.35
N ASP A 769 29.07 9.21 -37.33
CA ASP A 769 29.62 7.86 -37.44
C ASP A 769 30.64 7.58 -36.33
N ASP A 770 30.56 6.44 -35.63
CA ASP A 770 31.69 5.48 -35.63
C ASP A 770 31.32 4.10 -35.04
N SER A 771 32.15 3.15 -35.43
CA SER A 771 32.00 1.71 -35.54
C SER A 771 32.28 0.90 -34.27
N SER A 772 31.41 -0.08 -33.94
CA SER A 772 31.78 -1.49 -33.65
C SER A 772 30.61 -2.30 -33.07
N VAL A 773 30.44 -3.50 -33.60
CA VAL A 773 29.29 -4.40 -33.43
C VAL A 773 29.52 -5.38 -32.27
N SER A 774 28.50 -5.60 -31.43
CA SER A 774 28.16 -6.97 -30.98
C SER A 774 26.65 -7.10 -30.70
N LYS A 775 26.09 -8.22 -31.18
CA LYS A 775 24.67 -8.50 -31.43
C LYS A 775 23.95 -9.02 -30.19
N GLN A 776 22.68 -8.62 -30.01
CA GLN A 776 21.49 -9.49 -30.01
C GLN A 776 20.26 -8.73 -29.46
N ARG A 777 19.39 -8.22 -30.34
CA ARG A 777 17.98 -7.99 -30.03
C ARG A 777 17.14 -8.47 -31.21
N THR A 778 16.18 -9.32 -30.90
CA THR A 778 15.12 -9.83 -31.76
C THR A 778 14.33 -8.68 -32.38
N ASP A 779 14.42 -8.55 -33.70
CA ASP A 779 13.79 -7.48 -34.46
C ASP A 779 12.30 -7.82 -34.67
N VAL A 780 11.43 -7.08 -33.98
CA VAL A 780 9.96 -7.22 -34.01
C VAL A 780 9.39 -7.01 -35.42
N THR A 781 10.16 -6.36 -36.29
CA THR A 781 9.83 -6.13 -37.70
C THR A 781 9.80 -7.43 -38.53
N ALA A 782 10.62 -8.42 -38.20
CA ALA A 782 10.62 -9.73 -38.88
C ALA A 782 9.36 -10.54 -38.53
N LEU A 783 8.91 -10.50 -37.28
CA LEU A 783 7.67 -11.16 -36.82
C LEU A 783 6.40 -10.55 -37.44
N LEU A 784 6.44 -9.26 -37.78
CA LEU A 784 5.32 -8.57 -38.41
C LEU A 784 5.24 -8.81 -39.93
N SER A 785 6.35 -9.22 -40.56
CA SER A 785 6.39 -9.53 -42.00
C SER A 785 5.85 -10.92 -42.36
N GLU A 786 5.70 -11.83 -41.39
CA GLU A 786 5.16 -13.19 -41.60
C GLU A 786 3.63 -13.29 -41.40
N LEU A 787 2.96 -12.20 -41.03
CA LEU A 787 1.51 -12.15 -40.85
C LEU A 787 0.81 -11.62 -42.10
N GLU A 788 0.76 -12.42 -43.17
CA GLU A 788 -0.19 -12.19 -44.27
C GLU A 788 -1.59 -12.68 -43.85
N LEU A 789 -2.47 -11.75 -43.50
CA LEU A 789 -3.89 -12.02 -43.27
C LEU A 789 -4.70 -11.32 -44.37
N SER A 790 -5.32 -12.11 -45.24
CA SER A 790 -6.13 -11.66 -46.38
C SER A 790 -7.36 -10.85 -45.95
N ASP A 791 -7.67 -9.79 -46.70
CA ASP A 791 -8.67 -8.75 -46.41
C ASP A 791 -10.16 -9.16 -46.49
N ASP A 792 -10.50 -10.44 -46.54
CA ASP A 792 -11.88 -10.89 -46.60
C ASP A 792 -12.22 -11.83 -45.44
N LEU A 793 -13.08 -11.37 -44.51
CA LEU A 793 -14.26 -12.12 -44.01
C LEU A 793 -15.00 -11.38 -42.87
N GLY A 794 -16.20 -10.89 -43.21
CA GLY A 794 -17.49 -11.09 -42.53
C GLY A 794 -17.60 -10.94 -41.01
N GLY A 795 -18.37 -9.94 -40.57
CA GLY A 795 -18.76 -9.73 -39.18
C GLY A 795 -19.53 -10.90 -38.56
N LYS A 796 -18.81 -11.79 -37.87
CA LYS A 796 -19.18 -12.61 -36.70
C LYS A 796 -18.03 -13.61 -36.45
N GLY A 797 -16.98 -13.16 -35.75
CA GLY A 797 -15.79 -13.95 -35.49
C GLY A 797 -16.02 -15.03 -34.43
N ASN A 798 -16.29 -16.26 -34.87
CA ASN A 798 -15.97 -17.46 -34.11
C ASN A 798 -14.58 -17.93 -34.54
N LEU A 799 -13.69 -18.18 -33.56
CA LEU A 799 -12.39 -18.81 -33.80
C LEU A 799 -12.54 -20.32 -33.68
N THR A 800 -12.30 -21.05 -34.77
CA THR A 800 -12.02 -22.49 -34.74
C THR A 800 -10.54 -22.70 -35.08
N PHE A 801 -9.84 -23.46 -34.25
CA PHE A 801 -8.44 -23.86 -34.47
C PHE A 801 -8.39 -25.13 -35.31
N ASN A 802 -7.42 -25.20 -36.23
CA ASN A 802 -6.83 -26.46 -36.70
C ASN A 802 -5.49 -26.64 -35.99
#